data_AF-A0AAU2ABN0-F1
#
_entry.id   AF-A0AAU2ABN0-F1
#
_cell.length_a   1.000
_cell.length_b   1.000
_cell.length_c   1.000
_cell.angle_alpha   90.00
_cell.angle_beta   90.00
_cell.angle_gamma   90.00
#
_symmetry.space_group_name_H-M   'P 1'
#
loop_
_entity.id
_entity.type
_entity.pdbx_description
1 polymer ?
#
loop_
_entity_poly.entity_id
_entity_poly.type
_entity_poly.pdbx_seq_one_letter_code
_entity_poly.pdbx_strand_id
1 'polypeptide(L)'
;MNLARVRHLRTVLAAALAAVLLAVLSVAVPAHATAPTAANPTPHTVSYDKYSVKVDGERLFVWSGEFHYWRLPSPDLWRDVLQKIKASGMNAVSIYFDWGFHSPAKGVYDFSGVRDVDKLLDMAEEAGLYVIARPGPYINAETDGGGFPGWLMTQKGQARSTDPEYLDAAREWLNEIDRILARRQVTDGAGPVLLYQVENELYDPEGRDYIVELSKQVRADGITVPLVGNEPMPQYAGGEGLDFVGELDQYNSFCKGEWWLPALKRQQDDAPLAIFEAGTGWFQTWGDTGYEKCREKMGPAYQKIVNKHEVMQGTTIENLYMTYGGTNWGWLADPRQVYTSYDYGAPISEPRQTGADYDEMKRQGLFYTTTGPLTATDPVDAPASSDTAVHIEARANPDTDTQFLYLRHSDPMADADATTTFDWQTPDGTYPVTARLNGKTGKILVAGHDLGGGQRLVYSTSELLTSTRTGDRVQAVLYGGEGDPGQTVLRYSSEPEVTVLDGKADATWDAERGDLKLDYTHTGLTRVLVQGGGRPDLVLLIGTDTEAAGFWRQDTAAGPVLERGTELVRTASVTGRGTTLALTGDAKKAGPLEVFAPPGVRSVTWNGVPLKVRRTSSGSLLGSVPGPKDIKLPELTGWKTAAETPEADPDFDDASWTYADKLSSNNPTGPGTLPVLYQDEYGYHYGYVWYRGRFKATGTEKSLSLTAYATNPDTGSAAVGAYSVWINGTFAGTSQTGRKTFPLADGLLRKGEENVISVLVGTMGHNEDFTWNSDDHKQPRGLTTAYLAGSDAQITWRIQGARGGEQPVDTVRGHLNNGGLYGERSGWTLPGYPDRSWDDTTLPVSDTTPGIAWYRTTFNPKLPKGQDVSVGVTITDDPDRNYRALIYVNGWLMGNYVNDTGPQHTFPIPNGILRADGRNTVAIASWSEDAKSGGLGKVGLTTLGNVTSSLQVADVAAPAYDTATYADPATPARVTVDAPDTVEPGNSYQVTATAAVPDDGRTLRDLTLSPKLPDGWTATPAGPVRFGTLKPGASAKAQWTVTVPADQETGTVAILRVTADFTRAGKPGSVTGERVVAAQPPPLTAGEHYVSDLPFQAGSNGWGPVERDQSVGENAEGDGLPLTLHGTVYAKGLGTHAASSVQVWLGGTCTSFHAALGLDQETYGRSDGPATVAYTVLADGIPVYESGTVDRDTATKQIDVDMTGARRLELVVSDAGDGNALDHADWADAKLTCGGGS
;
A
#
# COMPACT_ATOMS: atom_id res chain seq x y z
N MET A 1 18.06 -66.18 33.77
CA MET A 1 19.02 -65.47 34.64
C MET A 1 20.01 -64.73 33.74
N ASN A 2 20.17 -63.41 33.69
CA ASN A 2 19.59 -62.32 34.46
C ASN A 2 19.52 -61.10 33.51
N LEU A 3 18.38 -60.89 32.83
CA LEU A 3 18.17 -59.81 31.84
C LEU A 3 18.17 -58.39 32.47
N ALA A 4 18.25 -58.29 33.80
CA ALA A 4 18.29 -57.01 34.53
C ALA A 4 19.65 -56.30 34.48
N ARG A 5 20.77 -57.01 34.25
CA ARG A 5 22.12 -56.39 34.25
C ARG A 5 22.56 -55.78 32.92
N VAL A 6 21.99 -56.20 31.79
CA VAL A 6 22.37 -55.68 30.46
C VAL A 6 21.58 -54.40 30.10
N ARG A 7 20.38 -54.21 30.66
CA ARG A 7 19.62 -52.96 30.51
C ARG A 7 20.22 -51.79 31.30
N HIS A 8 20.78 -52.04 32.49
CA HIS A 8 21.42 -50.98 33.29
C HIS A 8 22.77 -50.51 32.73
N LEU A 9 23.57 -51.37 32.10
CA LEU A 9 24.85 -50.96 31.55
C LEU A 9 24.70 -50.10 30.28
N ARG A 10 23.62 -50.30 29.49
CA ARG A 10 23.31 -49.46 28.31
C ARG A 10 22.67 -48.12 28.66
N THR A 11 21.95 -48.01 29.78
CA THR A 11 21.42 -46.72 30.26
C THR A 11 22.50 -45.87 30.92
N VAL A 12 23.47 -46.48 31.61
CA VAL A 12 24.57 -45.74 32.25
C VAL A 12 25.63 -45.28 31.24
N LEU A 13 25.89 -46.03 30.16
CA LEU A 13 26.78 -45.57 29.08
C LEU A 13 26.16 -44.48 28.20
N ALA A 14 24.84 -44.50 27.97
CA ALA A 14 24.13 -43.44 27.25
C ALA A 14 24.05 -42.13 28.05
N ALA A 15 23.91 -42.22 29.39
CA ALA A 15 23.93 -41.05 30.26
C ALA A 15 25.33 -40.42 30.41
N ALA A 16 26.39 -41.25 30.40
CA ALA A 16 27.77 -40.75 30.48
C ALA A 16 28.27 -40.13 29.15
N LEU A 17 27.83 -40.64 27.99
CA LEU A 17 28.16 -40.02 26.70
C LEU A 17 27.37 -38.71 26.47
N ALA A 18 26.14 -38.61 26.97
CA ALA A 18 25.37 -37.38 26.94
C ALA A 18 25.98 -36.29 27.84
N ALA A 19 26.52 -36.65 29.00
CA ALA A 19 27.18 -35.70 29.91
C ALA A 19 28.53 -35.17 29.38
N VAL A 20 29.26 -35.95 28.58
CA VAL A 20 30.52 -35.51 27.96
C VAL A 20 30.28 -34.74 26.66
N LEU A 21 29.22 -35.04 25.89
CA LEU A 21 28.81 -34.18 24.76
C LEU A 21 28.24 -32.83 25.21
N LEU A 22 27.59 -32.74 26.37
CA LEU A 22 27.17 -31.46 26.94
C LEU A 22 28.33 -30.62 27.51
N ALA A 23 29.46 -31.24 27.87
CA ALA A 23 30.62 -30.54 28.44
C ALA A 23 31.63 -30.02 27.39
N VAL A 24 31.55 -30.46 26.12
CA VAL A 24 32.48 -30.04 25.05
C VAL A 24 31.81 -29.09 24.02
N LEU A 25 30.51 -28.79 24.17
CA LEU A 25 29.80 -27.76 23.41
C LEU A 25 29.84 -26.35 24.05
N SER A 26 30.58 -26.17 25.14
CA SER A 26 30.78 -24.86 25.80
C SER A 26 32.02 -24.13 25.26
N VAL A 27 32.17 -24.08 23.93
CA VAL A 27 33.04 -23.11 23.26
C VAL A 27 32.20 -21.88 22.91
N ALA A 28 32.32 -20.86 23.75
CA ALA A 28 32.05 -19.44 23.50
C ALA A 28 30.95 -19.11 22.46
N VAL A 29 29.69 -19.31 22.84
CA VAL A 29 28.58 -18.50 22.32
C VAL A 29 28.66 -17.14 23.04
N PRO A 30 28.65 -15.99 22.35
CA PRO A 30 28.54 -14.69 23.02
C PRO A 30 27.28 -14.70 23.88
N ALA A 31 27.43 -14.34 25.15
CA ALA A 31 26.29 -14.19 26.06
C ALA A 31 25.31 -13.21 25.41
N HIS A 32 24.14 -13.72 25.01
CA HIS A 32 22.99 -12.87 24.78
C HIS A 32 22.77 -12.13 26.10
N ALA A 33 22.67 -10.81 26.05
CA ALA A 33 22.21 -10.05 27.19
C ALA A 33 20.88 -10.67 27.62
N THR A 34 20.86 -11.28 28.80
CA THR A 34 19.62 -11.71 29.43
C THR A 34 18.74 -10.49 29.54
N ALA A 35 17.55 -10.55 28.93
CA ALA A 35 16.50 -9.55 29.11
C ALA A 35 16.39 -9.22 30.60
N PRO A 36 16.32 -7.93 31.00
CA PRO A 36 16.04 -7.59 32.38
C PRO A 36 14.77 -8.33 32.78
N THR A 37 14.80 -9.02 33.93
CA THR A 37 13.61 -9.58 34.56
C THR A 37 12.55 -8.49 34.59
N ALA A 38 11.44 -8.71 33.87
CA ALA A 38 10.32 -7.76 33.77
C ALA A 38 10.00 -7.25 35.18
N ALA A 39 10.17 -5.95 35.39
CA ALA A 39 9.52 -5.28 36.51
C ALA A 39 8.01 -5.56 36.39
N ASN A 40 7.30 -5.65 37.51
CA ASN A 40 5.85 -5.75 37.43
C ASN A 40 5.32 -4.59 36.57
N PRO A 41 4.37 -4.84 35.65
CA PRO A 41 3.80 -3.79 34.81
C PRO A 41 3.32 -2.65 35.72
N THR A 42 3.77 -1.44 35.42
CA THR A 42 3.43 -0.24 36.19
C THR A 42 2.49 0.59 35.33
N PRO A 43 1.18 0.60 35.63
CA PRO A 43 0.20 1.45 34.96
C PRO A 43 0.64 2.92 34.93
N HIS A 44 0.55 3.55 33.76
CA HIS A 44 0.82 4.98 33.59
C HIS A 44 -0.48 5.77 33.42
N THR A 45 -0.46 7.04 33.79
CA THR A 45 -1.57 7.97 33.51
C THR A 45 -1.27 8.78 32.26
N VAL A 46 -2.18 8.74 31.28
CA VAL A 46 -2.10 9.57 30.06
C VAL A 46 -3.13 10.68 30.14
N SER A 47 -2.69 11.91 29.94
CA SER A 47 -3.56 13.10 29.89
C SER A 47 -3.00 14.10 28.87
N TYR A 48 -3.72 15.18 28.61
CA TYR A 48 -3.25 16.25 27.74
C TYR A 48 -3.79 17.61 28.21
N ASP A 49 -3.21 18.69 27.68
CA ASP A 49 -3.78 20.03 27.73
C ASP A 49 -3.47 20.78 26.44
N LYS A 50 -3.81 22.07 26.37
CA LYS A 50 -3.60 22.93 25.20
C LYS A 50 -2.17 22.96 24.63
N TYR A 51 -1.20 22.52 25.43
CA TYR A 51 0.22 22.51 25.06
C TYR A 51 0.68 21.14 24.59
N SER A 52 0.44 20.07 25.35
CA SER A 52 1.02 18.75 25.05
C SER A 52 0.29 17.58 25.70
N VAL A 53 0.57 16.37 25.19
CA VAL A 53 0.32 15.12 25.91
C VAL A 53 1.22 15.05 27.15
N LYS A 54 0.76 14.34 28.19
CA LYS A 54 1.47 14.08 29.43
C LYS A 54 1.38 12.60 29.81
N VAL A 55 2.50 12.05 30.24
CA VAL A 55 2.60 10.71 30.84
C VAL A 55 3.05 10.89 32.29
N ASP A 56 2.26 10.41 33.25
CA ASP A 56 2.49 10.59 34.70
C ASP A 56 2.68 12.05 35.13
N GLY A 57 1.98 12.95 34.43
CA GLY A 57 2.04 14.40 34.65
C GLY A 57 3.25 15.09 34.01
N GLU A 58 4.19 14.35 33.43
CA GLU A 58 5.32 14.91 32.68
C GLU A 58 4.93 15.19 31.23
N ARG A 59 5.23 16.41 30.75
CA ARG A 59 4.92 16.81 29.37
C ARG A 59 5.81 16.08 28.37
N LEU A 60 5.20 15.65 27.28
CA LEU A 60 5.87 14.94 26.20
C LEU A 60 5.74 15.73 24.90
N PHE A 61 6.87 15.99 24.23
CA PHE A 61 6.88 16.34 22.81
C PHE A 61 6.83 15.02 22.05
N VAL A 62 5.70 14.68 21.44
CA VAL A 62 5.52 13.45 20.68
C VAL A 62 6.13 13.66 19.29
N TRP A 63 7.40 13.27 19.14
CA TRP A 63 8.10 13.27 17.86
C TRP A 63 8.07 11.84 17.31
N SER A 64 7.27 11.66 16.26
CA SER A 64 6.92 10.35 15.71
C SER A 64 7.40 10.20 14.27
N GLY A 65 7.64 8.95 13.86
CA GLY A 65 7.82 8.60 12.46
C GLY A 65 6.87 7.49 12.03
N GLU A 66 6.33 7.58 10.82
CA GLU A 66 5.42 6.57 10.28
C GLU A 66 6.19 5.31 9.86
N PHE A 67 5.66 4.13 10.23
CA PHE A 67 6.19 2.83 9.84
C PHE A 67 5.10 1.80 9.53
N HIS A 68 5.07 1.30 8.29
CA HIS A 68 4.16 0.24 7.84
C HIS A 68 4.86 -1.13 7.85
N TYR A 69 4.67 -1.92 8.91
CA TYR A 69 5.39 -3.20 9.09
C TYR A 69 5.08 -4.23 7.99
N TRP A 70 3.88 -4.20 7.42
CA TRP A 70 3.49 -5.12 6.34
C TRP A 70 4.22 -4.80 5.03
N ARG A 71 4.75 -3.58 4.83
CA ARG A 71 5.65 -3.22 3.71
C ARG A 71 7.11 -3.70 3.92
N LEU A 72 7.40 -4.40 5.01
CA LEU A 72 8.68 -5.03 5.29
C LEU A 72 8.45 -6.46 5.80
N PRO A 73 8.28 -7.47 4.93
CA PRO A 73 7.91 -8.85 5.31
C PRO A 73 9.10 -9.64 5.90
N SER A 74 9.84 -9.02 6.81
CA SER A 74 10.95 -9.60 7.56
C SER A 74 10.91 -9.06 8.99
N PRO A 75 10.25 -9.78 9.92
CA PRO A 75 9.99 -9.29 11.26
C PRO A 75 11.23 -8.86 12.06
N ASP A 76 12.37 -9.50 11.83
CA ASP A 76 13.61 -9.13 12.52
C ASP A 76 14.17 -7.77 12.02
N LEU A 77 13.76 -7.32 10.84
CA LEU A 77 14.11 -5.99 10.30
C LEU A 77 13.14 -4.89 10.76
N TRP A 78 11.98 -5.21 11.34
CA TRP A 78 11.15 -4.19 12.01
C TRP A 78 11.96 -3.52 13.13
N ARG A 79 12.70 -4.32 13.90
CA ARG A 79 13.63 -3.83 14.92
C ARG A 79 14.66 -2.86 14.36
N ASP A 80 15.16 -3.09 13.15
CA ASP A 80 16.13 -2.19 12.53
C ASP A 80 15.53 -0.79 12.30
N VAL A 81 14.34 -0.75 11.68
CA VAL A 81 13.63 0.51 11.40
C VAL A 81 13.26 1.22 12.69
N LEU A 82 12.69 0.51 13.67
CA LEU A 82 12.34 1.07 14.98
C LEU A 82 13.57 1.63 15.73
N GLN A 83 14.72 0.94 15.68
CA GLN A 83 15.95 1.47 16.27
C GLN A 83 16.49 2.69 15.52
N LYS A 84 16.33 2.77 14.21
CA LYS A 84 16.69 3.98 13.43
C LYS A 84 15.76 5.15 13.73
N ILE A 85 14.47 4.91 13.89
CA ILE A 85 13.50 5.91 14.38
C ILE A 85 13.96 6.38 15.77
N LYS A 86 14.18 5.47 16.73
CA LYS A 86 14.64 5.86 18.07
C LYS A 86 15.95 6.65 18.06
N ALA A 87 16.93 6.21 17.26
CA ALA A 87 18.25 6.84 17.20
C ALA A 87 18.25 8.24 16.54
N SER A 88 17.20 8.61 15.80
CA SER A 88 17.02 9.99 15.32
C SER A 88 16.58 10.95 16.43
N GLY A 89 16.30 10.44 17.64
CA GLY A 89 15.75 11.23 18.74
C GLY A 89 14.22 11.22 18.77
N MET A 90 13.54 10.50 17.88
CA MET A 90 12.11 10.23 18.01
C MET A 90 11.82 9.39 19.26
N ASN A 91 10.65 9.63 19.85
CA ASN A 91 10.17 8.91 21.04
C ASN A 91 8.84 8.18 20.80
N ALA A 92 8.26 8.33 19.61
CA ALA A 92 7.08 7.60 19.16
C ALA A 92 7.27 7.04 17.76
N VAL A 93 6.42 6.08 17.41
CA VAL A 93 6.22 5.57 16.05
C VAL A 93 4.72 5.52 15.79
N SER A 94 4.30 5.93 14.60
CA SER A 94 2.93 5.80 14.15
C SER A 94 2.81 4.60 13.23
N ILE A 95 1.78 3.79 13.47
CA ILE A 95 1.60 2.48 12.84
C ILE A 95 0.14 2.32 12.41
N TYR A 96 -0.08 2.31 11.11
CA TYR A 96 -1.28 1.75 10.52
C TYR A 96 -1.40 0.22 10.75
N PHE A 97 -2.62 -0.33 10.75
CA PHE A 97 -2.85 -1.77 10.72
C PHE A 97 -3.75 -2.12 9.54
N ASP A 98 -3.19 -2.79 8.53
CA ASP A 98 -3.86 -3.09 7.27
C ASP A 98 -4.85 -4.27 7.44
N TRP A 99 -6.15 -3.97 7.46
CA TRP A 99 -7.21 -4.98 7.59
C TRP A 99 -7.15 -6.00 6.46
N GLY A 100 -6.97 -5.56 5.22
CA GLY A 100 -6.80 -6.41 4.05
C GLY A 100 -5.64 -7.39 4.20
N PHE A 101 -4.48 -6.92 4.68
CA PHE A 101 -3.32 -7.78 4.93
C PHE A 101 -3.59 -8.91 5.94
N HIS A 102 -4.46 -8.66 6.91
CA HIS A 102 -4.80 -9.59 7.99
C HIS A 102 -6.01 -10.48 7.70
N SER A 103 -6.91 -10.10 6.79
CA SER A 103 -8.20 -10.78 6.58
C SER A 103 -8.37 -11.36 5.17
N PRO A 104 -7.92 -12.61 4.92
CA PRO A 104 -8.10 -13.26 3.61
C PRO A 104 -9.57 -13.52 3.23
N ALA A 105 -10.44 -13.67 4.23
CA ALA A 105 -11.85 -13.98 4.08
C ALA A 105 -12.64 -13.37 5.24
N LYS A 106 -13.93 -13.11 5.04
CA LYS A 106 -14.81 -12.58 6.08
C LYS A 106 -14.78 -13.46 7.35
N GLY A 107 -14.45 -12.84 8.48
CA GLY A 107 -14.32 -13.50 9.78
C GLY A 107 -13.09 -14.39 9.98
N VAL A 108 -12.10 -14.28 9.10
CA VAL A 108 -10.80 -14.95 9.22
C VAL A 108 -9.73 -13.89 9.37
N TYR A 109 -8.90 -14.02 10.40
CA TYR A 109 -7.80 -13.10 10.71
C TYR A 109 -6.52 -13.89 11.02
N ASP A 110 -5.38 -13.44 10.50
CA ASP A 110 -4.05 -14.00 10.77
C ASP A 110 -3.11 -12.95 11.35
N PHE A 111 -2.68 -13.15 12.60
CA PHE A 111 -1.70 -12.31 13.29
C PHE A 111 -0.41 -13.08 13.59
N SER A 112 0.03 -13.97 12.68
CA SER A 112 1.19 -14.83 12.89
C SER A 112 2.33 -14.59 11.89
N GLY A 113 3.55 -14.97 12.24
CA GLY A 113 4.69 -14.91 11.32
C GLY A 113 5.03 -13.48 10.88
N VAL A 114 4.86 -13.18 9.58
CA VAL A 114 5.08 -11.82 9.04
C VAL A 114 3.92 -10.86 9.36
N ARG A 115 2.85 -11.36 9.99
CA ARG A 115 1.66 -10.62 10.46
C ARG A 115 1.63 -10.50 11.99
N ASP A 116 2.72 -10.80 12.69
CA ASP A 116 2.75 -10.85 14.15
C ASP A 116 2.79 -9.45 14.79
N VAL A 117 1.62 -8.92 15.13
CA VAL A 117 1.46 -7.60 15.75
C VAL A 117 1.99 -7.58 17.19
N ASP A 118 1.85 -8.68 17.94
CA ASP A 118 2.40 -8.76 19.30
C ASP A 118 3.93 -8.61 19.27
N LYS A 119 4.60 -9.31 18.34
CA LYS A 119 6.05 -9.18 18.14
C LYS A 119 6.46 -7.77 17.72
N LEU A 120 5.68 -7.10 16.87
CA LEU A 120 5.93 -5.72 16.47
C LEU A 120 5.89 -4.76 17.66
N LEU A 121 4.84 -4.86 18.49
CA LEU A 121 4.66 -3.99 19.65
C LEU A 121 5.69 -4.28 20.75
N ASP A 122 6.07 -5.55 20.95
CA ASP A 122 7.20 -5.91 21.82
C ASP A 122 8.50 -5.24 21.34
N MET A 123 8.75 -5.20 20.04
CA MET A 123 9.95 -4.54 19.48
C MET A 123 9.92 -3.02 19.64
N ALA A 124 8.75 -2.38 19.52
CA ALA A 124 8.60 -0.95 19.74
C ALA A 124 8.86 -0.59 21.21
N GLU A 125 8.31 -1.38 22.14
CA GLU A 125 8.56 -1.23 23.59
C GLU A 125 10.06 -1.43 23.92
N GLU A 126 10.67 -2.49 23.41
CA GLU A 126 12.09 -2.77 23.60
C GLU A 126 13.01 -1.68 23.01
N ALA A 127 12.58 -1.00 21.94
CA ALA A 127 13.27 0.15 21.38
C ALA A 127 13.03 1.44 22.19
N GLY A 128 12.10 1.44 23.15
CA GLY A 128 11.74 2.61 23.94
C GLY A 128 10.98 3.65 23.14
N LEU A 129 10.08 3.21 22.26
CA LEU A 129 9.17 4.03 21.48
C LEU A 129 7.73 3.85 21.99
N TYR A 130 7.01 4.95 22.12
CA TYR A 130 5.55 4.93 22.20
C TYR A 130 4.95 4.60 20.82
N VAL A 131 3.72 4.10 20.80
CA VAL A 131 2.99 3.80 19.56
C VAL A 131 1.74 4.68 19.47
N ILE A 132 1.59 5.35 18.32
CA ILE A 132 0.32 5.90 17.85
C ILE A 132 -0.31 4.81 16.98
N ALA A 133 -1.33 4.12 17.50
CA ALA A 133 -1.97 3.02 16.80
C ALA A 133 -3.05 3.54 15.86
N ARG A 134 -3.01 3.19 14.57
CA ARG A 134 -3.96 3.66 13.54
C ARG A 134 -4.62 2.49 12.81
N PRO A 135 -5.51 1.71 13.44
CA PRO A 135 -6.03 0.49 12.82
C PRO A 135 -7.17 0.69 11.80
N GLY A 136 -7.54 1.93 11.47
CA GLY A 136 -8.59 2.22 10.51
C GLY A 136 -10.00 2.20 11.13
N PRO A 137 -11.03 1.61 10.47
CA PRO A 137 -10.95 0.49 9.52
C PRO A 137 -10.41 0.81 8.12
N TYR A 138 -10.58 2.05 7.66
CA TYR A 138 -9.96 2.56 6.44
C TYR A 138 -8.65 3.27 6.77
N ILE A 139 -7.58 3.04 5.99
CA ILE A 139 -6.26 3.64 6.24
C ILE A 139 -5.66 4.38 5.05
N ASN A 140 -6.28 4.33 3.86
CA ASN A 140 -5.72 4.89 2.63
C ASN A 140 -4.32 4.29 2.32
N ALA A 141 -3.26 4.98 2.73
CA ALA A 141 -1.87 4.52 2.77
C ALA A 141 -1.25 4.10 1.42
N GLU A 142 -1.86 4.46 0.29
CA GLU A 142 -1.53 4.00 -1.06
C GLU A 142 -1.47 2.47 -1.16
N THR A 143 -2.39 1.79 -0.46
CA THR A 143 -2.48 0.32 -0.41
C THR A 143 -3.76 -0.16 -1.09
N ASP A 144 -3.78 -1.42 -1.53
CA ASP A 144 -4.94 -2.04 -2.18
C ASP A 144 -6.23 -1.82 -1.35
N GLY A 145 -7.26 -1.25 -1.98
CA GLY A 145 -8.54 -0.97 -1.33
C GLY A 145 -8.48 0.09 -0.22
N GLY A 146 -7.36 0.81 -0.08
CA GLY A 146 -7.08 1.66 1.08
C GLY A 146 -7.04 0.92 2.41
N GLY A 147 -6.70 -0.38 2.36
CA GLY A 147 -6.64 -1.28 3.50
C GLY A 147 -7.88 -2.15 3.69
N PHE A 148 -8.92 -2.00 2.87
CA PHE A 148 -10.07 -2.91 2.90
C PHE A 148 -9.72 -4.30 2.34
N PRO A 149 -10.24 -5.39 2.93
CA PRO A 149 -10.02 -6.72 2.40
C PRO A 149 -10.79 -6.93 1.08
N GLY A 150 -10.22 -7.74 0.17
CA GLY A 150 -10.81 -7.96 -1.16
C GLY A 150 -12.25 -8.48 -1.17
N TRP A 151 -12.70 -9.18 -0.12
CA TRP A 151 -14.10 -9.62 -0.03
C TRP A 151 -15.09 -8.45 0.20
N LEU A 152 -14.61 -7.28 0.64
CA LEU A 152 -15.41 -6.07 0.85
C LEU A 152 -15.85 -5.44 -0.49
N MET A 153 -15.10 -5.68 -1.57
CA MET A 153 -15.36 -5.15 -2.93
C MET A 153 -16.74 -5.55 -3.50
N THR A 154 -17.38 -6.56 -2.92
CA THR A 154 -18.69 -7.10 -3.36
C THR A 154 -19.84 -6.80 -2.40
N GLN A 155 -19.59 -6.05 -1.32
CA GLN A 155 -20.63 -5.70 -0.35
C GLN A 155 -21.54 -4.60 -0.88
N LYS A 156 -22.82 -4.68 -0.51
CA LYS A 156 -23.82 -3.67 -0.91
C LYS A 156 -23.71 -2.42 -0.04
N GLY A 157 -23.46 -2.59 1.26
CA GLY A 157 -23.37 -1.48 2.20
C GLY A 157 -22.30 -0.46 1.81
N GLN A 158 -22.65 0.82 1.93
CA GLN A 158 -21.74 1.94 1.65
C GLN A 158 -20.54 1.90 2.60
N ALA A 159 -19.33 1.87 2.07
CA ALA A 159 -18.13 1.90 2.90
C ALA A 159 -18.00 3.23 3.65
N ARG A 160 -17.24 3.18 4.76
CA ARG A 160 -16.99 4.29 5.69
C ARG A 160 -18.27 4.90 6.30
N SER A 161 -19.43 4.25 6.22
CA SER A 161 -20.70 4.82 6.69
C SER A 161 -21.31 4.08 7.90
N THR A 162 -22.49 4.52 8.34
CA THR A 162 -23.32 3.77 9.30
C THR A 162 -24.16 2.67 8.67
N ASP A 163 -23.93 2.31 7.39
CA ASP A 163 -24.62 1.17 6.78
C ASP A 163 -24.35 -0.10 7.61
N PRO A 164 -25.39 -0.85 8.03
CA PRO A 164 -25.22 -2.00 8.91
C PRO A 164 -24.29 -3.08 8.35
N GLU A 165 -24.29 -3.32 7.03
CA GLU A 165 -23.45 -4.37 6.45
C GLU A 165 -21.95 -4.04 6.56
N TYR A 166 -21.59 -2.78 6.31
CA TYR A 166 -20.22 -2.30 6.43
C TYR A 166 -19.83 -2.10 7.90
N LEU A 167 -20.66 -1.43 8.69
CA LEU A 167 -20.36 -1.09 10.08
C LEU A 167 -20.14 -2.35 10.94
N ASP A 168 -20.91 -3.42 10.71
CA ASP A 168 -20.71 -4.69 11.42
C ASP A 168 -19.34 -5.32 11.07
N ALA A 169 -18.92 -5.26 9.81
CA ALA A 169 -17.62 -5.76 9.36
C ALA A 169 -16.45 -4.92 9.93
N ALA A 170 -16.59 -3.59 9.90
CA ALA A 170 -15.65 -2.65 10.50
C ALA A 170 -15.49 -2.90 12.01
N ARG A 171 -16.59 -3.09 12.75
CA ARG A 171 -16.56 -3.41 14.18
C ARG A 171 -15.90 -4.75 14.47
N GLU A 172 -16.15 -5.75 13.64
CA GLU A 172 -15.52 -7.06 13.79
C GLU A 172 -13.99 -6.94 13.67
N TRP A 173 -13.50 -6.22 12.65
CA TRP A 173 -12.07 -5.93 12.49
C TRP A 173 -11.50 -5.23 13.72
N LEU A 174 -12.11 -4.12 14.16
CA LEU A 174 -11.66 -3.37 15.33
C LEU A 174 -11.59 -4.27 16.57
N ASN A 175 -12.61 -5.09 16.84
CA ASN A 175 -12.56 -6.02 17.98
C ASN A 175 -11.41 -7.04 17.86
N GLU A 176 -11.04 -7.50 16.65
CA GLU A 176 -9.95 -8.47 16.51
C GLU A 176 -8.56 -7.85 16.70
N ILE A 177 -8.32 -6.65 16.16
CA ILE A 177 -7.06 -5.93 16.39
C ILE A 177 -6.97 -5.35 17.81
N ASP A 178 -8.07 -4.86 18.39
CA ASP A 178 -8.12 -4.27 19.73
C ASP A 178 -7.90 -5.31 20.83
N ARG A 179 -8.23 -6.58 20.58
CA ARG A 179 -7.80 -7.68 21.47
C ARG A 179 -6.29 -7.71 21.66
N ILE A 180 -5.49 -7.22 20.71
CA ILE A 180 -4.04 -7.08 20.83
C ILE A 180 -3.71 -5.71 21.43
N LEU A 181 -4.22 -4.63 20.84
CA LEU A 181 -3.88 -3.25 21.23
C LEU A 181 -4.26 -2.92 22.69
N ALA A 182 -5.43 -3.37 23.15
CA ALA A 182 -5.89 -3.12 24.51
C ALA A 182 -4.97 -3.70 25.58
N ARG A 183 -4.23 -4.77 25.28
CA ARG A 183 -3.27 -5.40 26.21
C ARG A 183 -1.89 -4.76 26.19
N ARG A 184 -1.66 -3.81 25.28
CA ARG A 184 -0.36 -3.19 24.98
C ARG A 184 -0.39 -1.68 25.23
N GLN A 185 -1.32 -1.21 26.03
CA GLN A 185 -1.46 0.20 26.39
C GLN A 185 -0.45 0.58 27.48
N VAL A 186 0.05 1.82 27.39
CA VAL A 186 0.86 2.41 28.47
C VAL A 186 0.06 2.50 29.78
N THR A 187 -1.27 2.65 29.69
CA THR A 187 -2.17 2.77 30.84
C THR A 187 -2.29 1.50 31.67
N ASP A 188 -2.06 0.33 31.08
CA ASP A 188 -2.02 -0.95 31.81
C ASP A 188 -0.58 -1.32 32.23
N GLY A 189 0.42 -0.51 31.83
CA GLY A 189 1.83 -0.74 32.09
C GLY A 189 2.42 -1.92 31.33
N ALA A 190 1.75 -2.38 30.28
CA ALA A 190 2.00 -3.65 29.59
C ALA A 190 2.34 -3.51 28.09
N GLY A 191 2.55 -2.28 27.60
CA GLY A 191 3.05 -2.04 26.26
C GLY A 191 3.17 -0.56 25.88
N PRO A 192 3.50 -0.27 24.61
CA PRO A 192 3.89 1.07 24.16
C PRO A 192 2.74 1.94 23.62
N VAL A 193 1.51 1.43 23.47
CA VAL A 193 0.40 2.18 22.84
C VAL A 193 0.04 3.39 23.70
N LEU A 194 0.25 4.59 23.16
CA LEU A 194 0.08 5.89 23.82
C LEU A 194 -1.15 6.65 23.31
N LEU A 195 -1.42 6.59 22.02
CA LEU A 195 -2.57 7.21 21.34
C LEU A 195 -3.19 6.20 20.39
N TYR A 196 -4.48 6.36 20.10
CA TYR A 196 -5.22 5.52 19.17
C TYR A 196 -6.00 6.40 18.19
N GLN A 197 -5.70 6.32 16.89
CA GLN A 197 -6.46 7.00 15.84
C GLN A 197 -7.65 6.15 15.41
N VAL A 198 -8.84 6.75 15.38
CA VAL A 198 -10.05 6.11 14.83
C VAL A 198 -10.27 6.65 13.42
N GLU A 199 -10.45 5.75 12.44
CA GLU A 199 -10.58 6.13 11.01
C GLU A 199 -9.31 6.82 10.46
N ASN A 200 -9.39 7.34 9.24
CA ASN A 200 -8.33 8.09 8.59
C ASN A 200 -8.89 9.14 7.61
N GLU A 201 -8.53 10.41 7.81
CA GLU A 201 -8.79 11.50 6.86
C GLU A 201 -10.26 11.61 6.43
N LEU A 202 -11.17 11.49 7.39
CA LEU A 202 -12.60 11.63 7.12
C LEU A 202 -13.02 13.10 7.14
N TYR A 203 -12.87 13.78 6.01
CA TYR A 203 -13.14 15.23 5.87
C TYR A 203 -14.63 15.61 5.64
N ASP A 204 -15.58 14.88 6.23
CA ASP A 204 -17.02 15.15 6.04
C ASP A 204 -17.81 15.35 7.36
N PRO A 205 -18.47 16.50 7.61
CA PRO A 205 -19.17 16.72 8.88
C PRO A 205 -20.30 15.71 9.16
N GLU A 206 -20.88 15.07 8.13
CA GLU A 206 -21.91 14.04 8.25
C GLU A 206 -21.35 12.71 8.77
N GLY A 207 -20.03 12.48 8.66
CA GLY A 207 -19.34 11.30 9.19
C GLY A 207 -19.34 11.16 10.71
N ARG A 208 -19.85 12.16 11.44
CA ARG A 208 -19.79 12.21 12.92
C ARG A 208 -20.41 10.98 13.58
N ASP A 209 -21.60 10.57 13.13
CA ASP A 209 -22.29 9.46 13.78
C ASP A 209 -21.55 8.13 13.55
N TYR A 210 -20.94 7.94 12.39
CA TYR A 210 -20.05 6.82 12.11
C TYR A 210 -18.82 6.83 13.04
N ILE A 211 -18.11 7.95 13.16
CA ILE A 211 -16.96 8.08 14.08
C ILE A 211 -17.35 7.79 15.53
N VAL A 212 -18.52 8.24 15.98
CA VAL A 212 -19.03 7.93 17.33
C VAL A 212 -19.31 6.43 17.49
N GLU A 213 -19.91 5.79 16.49
CA GLU A 213 -20.20 4.36 16.53
C GLU A 213 -18.94 3.48 16.50
N LEU A 214 -17.86 3.92 15.84
CA LEU A 214 -16.54 3.30 15.94
C LEU A 214 -15.88 3.56 17.31
N SER A 215 -15.92 4.80 17.80
CA SER A 215 -15.33 5.18 19.09
C SER A 215 -15.94 4.37 20.24
N LYS A 216 -17.26 4.15 20.22
CA LYS A 216 -17.95 3.27 21.18
C LYS A 216 -17.43 1.83 21.14
N GLN A 217 -17.20 1.28 19.94
CA GLN A 217 -16.67 -0.06 19.77
C GLN A 217 -15.25 -0.15 20.36
N VAL A 218 -14.37 0.77 19.97
CA VAL A 218 -12.98 0.85 20.45
C VAL A 218 -12.91 0.96 21.99
N ARG A 219 -13.78 1.78 22.59
CA ARG A 219 -13.91 1.86 24.05
C ARG A 219 -14.44 0.57 24.67
N ALA A 220 -15.41 -0.09 24.04
CA ALA A 220 -15.96 -1.36 24.51
C ALA A 220 -14.92 -2.50 24.46
N ASP A 221 -13.99 -2.45 23.51
CA ASP A 221 -12.90 -3.42 23.35
C ASP A 221 -11.74 -3.22 24.35
N GLY A 222 -11.79 -2.13 25.14
CA GLY A 222 -10.89 -1.91 26.27
C GLY A 222 -9.79 -0.87 26.02
N ILE A 223 -9.88 -0.09 24.94
CA ILE A 223 -8.94 1.01 24.70
C ILE A 223 -9.25 2.19 25.64
N THR A 224 -8.27 2.55 26.46
CA THR A 224 -8.32 3.57 27.52
C THR A 224 -7.39 4.76 27.28
N VAL A 225 -6.41 4.63 26.37
CA VAL A 225 -5.61 5.77 25.90
C VAL A 225 -6.46 6.78 25.11
N PRO A 226 -6.00 8.03 24.92
CA PRO A 226 -6.76 9.01 24.14
C PRO A 226 -7.07 8.53 22.70
N LEU A 227 -8.33 8.67 22.28
CA LEU A 227 -8.78 8.49 20.91
C LEU A 227 -8.61 9.79 20.14
N VAL A 228 -7.99 9.70 18.97
CA VAL A 228 -7.66 10.86 18.13
C VAL A 228 -8.13 10.67 16.69
N GLY A 229 -8.20 11.77 15.95
CA GLY A 229 -8.41 11.80 14.49
C GLY A 229 -7.37 12.70 13.82
N ASN A 230 -7.04 12.47 12.55
CA ASN A 230 -6.07 13.25 11.79
C ASN A 230 -6.70 14.32 10.87
N GLU A 231 -7.99 14.53 11.01
CA GLU A 231 -8.77 15.52 10.28
C GLU A 231 -9.11 16.75 11.14
N PRO A 232 -9.21 17.97 10.58
CA PRO A 232 -9.57 19.18 11.33
C PRO A 232 -11.08 19.27 11.60
N MET A 233 -11.66 18.25 12.24
CA MET A 233 -13.11 18.07 12.45
C MET A 233 -13.49 18.07 13.94
N PRO A 234 -13.51 19.23 14.62
CA PRO A 234 -13.77 19.31 16.06
C PRO A 234 -15.14 18.75 16.49
N GLN A 235 -16.10 18.62 15.59
CA GLN A 235 -17.40 17.99 15.85
C GLN A 235 -17.34 16.47 16.09
N TYR A 236 -16.25 15.81 15.69
CA TYR A 236 -16.00 14.40 15.99
C TYR A 236 -15.49 14.19 17.41
N ALA A 237 -14.96 15.25 18.03
CA ALA A 237 -14.49 15.22 19.41
C ALA A 237 -15.60 15.52 20.43
N GLY A 238 -15.45 14.93 21.61
CA GLY A 238 -16.33 15.13 22.77
C GLY A 238 -17.51 14.15 22.86
N GLY A 239 -18.10 14.07 24.06
CA GLY A 239 -19.18 13.12 24.35
C GLY A 239 -18.69 11.68 24.28
N GLU A 240 -19.27 10.89 23.37
CA GLU A 240 -18.89 9.48 23.11
C GLU A 240 -17.96 9.33 21.87
N GLY A 241 -17.53 10.45 21.26
CA GLY A 241 -16.60 10.46 20.13
C GLY A 241 -15.13 10.48 20.55
N LEU A 242 -14.30 11.17 19.76
CA LEU A 242 -12.86 11.30 19.97
C LEU A 242 -12.54 12.19 21.18
N ASP A 243 -11.35 12.04 21.77
CA ASP A 243 -10.87 12.93 22.84
C ASP A 243 -10.39 14.27 22.24
N PHE A 244 -9.64 14.21 21.13
CA PHE A 244 -9.30 15.39 20.33
C PHE A 244 -8.96 15.04 18.89
N VAL A 245 -8.96 16.04 18.00
CA VAL A 245 -8.56 15.89 16.59
C VAL A 245 -7.32 16.71 16.26
N GLY A 246 -6.61 16.31 15.21
CA GLY A 246 -5.44 17.00 14.68
C GLY A 246 -5.78 18.24 13.86
N GLU A 247 -4.73 18.98 13.49
CA GLU A 247 -4.80 19.91 12.37
C GLU A 247 -4.79 19.15 11.05
N LEU A 248 -5.14 19.82 9.94
CA LEU A 248 -5.00 19.26 8.59
C LEU A 248 -3.61 18.64 8.40
N ASP A 249 -3.54 17.45 7.82
CA ASP A 249 -2.27 16.81 7.48
C ASP A 249 -1.47 17.66 6.48
N GLN A 250 -0.16 17.72 6.67
CA GLN A 250 0.72 18.71 6.05
C GLN A 250 1.55 18.09 4.93
N TYR A 251 1.13 18.32 3.69
CA TYR A 251 1.80 17.81 2.51
C TYR A 251 2.24 18.92 1.55
N ASN A 252 3.56 19.06 1.36
CA ASN A 252 4.14 20.01 0.42
C ASN A 252 4.43 19.36 -0.94
N SER A 253 4.40 20.19 -2.00
CA SER A 253 4.24 19.83 -3.41
C SER A 253 4.93 18.53 -3.89
N PHE A 254 4.14 17.47 -4.14
CA PHE A 254 4.27 16.38 -5.13
C PHE A 254 5.66 16.10 -5.76
N CYS A 255 6.75 16.13 -5.00
CA CYS A 255 8.13 16.17 -5.51
C CYS A 255 8.44 17.29 -6.53
N LYS A 256 7.69 18.41 -6.55
CA LYS A 256 7.86 19.50 -7.54
C LYS A 256 8.81 20.61 -7.08
N GLY A 257 9.03 20.76 -5.77
CA GLY A 257 9.98 21.72 -5.20
C GLY A 257 9.41 23.13 -5.03
N GLU A 258 8.10 23.24 -4.79
CA GLU A 258 7.41 24.47 -4.36
C GLU A 258 7.00 24.30 -2.89
N TRP A 259 7.64 25.06 -1.99
CA TRP A 259 7.38 24.96 -0.56
C TRP A 259 6.48 26.10 -0.07
N TRP A 260 5.42 25.76 0.64
CA TRP A 260 4.51 26.68 1.29
C TRP A 260 4.52 26.45 2.80
N LEU A 261 4.27 27.53 3.56
CA LEU A 261 4.35 27.54 5.03
C LEU A 261 2.95 27.83 5.61
N PRO A 262 2.27 26.83 6.18
CA PRO A 262 0.90 26.97 6.70
C PRO A 262 0.84 27.86 7.95
N ALA A 263 -0.24 28.61 8.12
CA ALA A 263 -0.62 29.08 9.45
C ALA A 263 -1.46 27.99 10.12
N LEU A 264 -0.86 27.23 11.05
CA LEU A 264 -1.53 26.10 11.70
C LEU A 264 -2.55 26.58 12.74
N LYS A 265 -3.65 25.84 12.87
CA LYS A 265 -4.73 26.16 13.81
C LYS A 265 -4.99 25.01 14.80
N ARG A 266 -5.22 25.37 16.06
CA ARG A 266 -5.71 24.41 17.06
C ARG A 266 -7.21 24.19 16.87
N GLN A 267 -7.65 22.94 16.86
CA GLN A 267 -9.07 22.59 16.66
C GLN A 267 -9.91 22.68 17.93
N GLN A 268 -9.32 22.46 19.11
CA GLN A 268 -9.98 22.55 20.42
C GLN A 268 -9.10 23.31 21.41
N ASP A 269 -9.64 24.28 22.16
CA ASP A 269 -8.85 25.16 23.04
C ASP A 269 -8.06 24.45 24.15
N ASP A 270 -8.49 23.25 24.55
CA ASP A 270 -7.91 22.44 25.62
C ASP A 270 -7.05 21.26 25.13
N ALA A 271 -6.87 21.11 23.82
CA ALA A 271 -6.08 20.05 23.20
C ALA A 271 -4.75 20.57 22.59
N PRO A 272 -3.72 19.72 22.48
CA PRO A 272 -2.47 20.10 21.81
C PRO A 272 -2.70 20.37 20.32
N LEU A 273 -1.86 21.24 19.73
CA LEU A 273 -1.76 21.32 18.27
C LEU A 273 -0.99 20.10 17.77
N ALA A 274 -1.62 19.30 16.92
CA ALA A 274 -1.11 18.01 16.47
C ALA A 274 -1.15 17.91 14.94
N ILE A 275 -0.08 17.39 14.35
CA ILE A 275 -0.03 16.96 12.95
C ILE A 275 0.24 15.46 12.95
N PHE A 276 -0.74 14.68 12.52
CA PHE A 276 -0.63 13.22 12.51
C PHE A 276 0.00 12.70 11.23
N GLU A 277 0.01 13.48 10.15
CA GLU A 277 0.86 13.22 8.98
C GLU A 277 1.53 14.50 8.46
N ALA A 278 2.85 14.58 8.63
CA ALA A 278 3.71 15.61 8.05
C ALA A 278 4.59 14.98 6.96
N GLY A 279 4.33 15.35 5.71
CA GLY A 279 4.94 14.79 4.51
C GLY A 279 6.46 15.04 4.43
N THR A 280 7.27 13.99 4.50
CA THR A 280 8.74 14.10 4.27
C THR A 280 9.18 13.74 2.85
N GLY A 281 8.21 13.39 2.02
CA GLY A 281 8.37 12.94 0.65
C GLY A 281 7.00 12.88 -0.01
N TRP A 282 6.86 12.03 -1.02
CA TRP A 282 5.58 11.85 -1.73
C TRP A 282 5.58 10.50 -2.44
N PHE A 283 4.41 9.89 -2.62
CA PHE A 283 4.26 8.69 -3.44
C PHE A 283 4.64 8.95 -4.91
N GLN A 284 4.85 7.89 -5.70
CA GLN A 284 5.20 8.00 -7.12
C GLN A 284 4.40 6.96 -7.90
N THR A 285 3.71 7.41 -8.94
CA THR A 285 2.86 6.60 -9.81
C THR A 285 3.67 5.91 -10.92
N TRP A 286 3.02 5.02 -11.66
CA TRP A 286 3.61 4.43 -12.86
C TRP A 286 3.89 5.48 -13.93
N GLY A 287 5.09 5.45 -14.50
CA GLY A 287 5.55 6.46 -15.48
C GLY A 287 6.16 7.74 -14.88
N ASP A 288 6.15 7.90 -13.54
CA ASP A 288 6.79 9.03 -12.87
C ASP A 288 8.33 8.96 -12.93
N THR A 289 8.98 9.96 -12.34
CA THR A 289 10.45 10.08 -12.38
C THR A 289 11.22 9.25 -11.35
N GLY A 290 10.52 8.61 -10.41
CA GLY A 290 11.08 7.79 -9.33
C GLY A 290 11.47 8.58 -8.07
N TYR A 291 11.57 7.87 -6.94
CA TYR A 291 11.72 8.46 -5.61
C TYR A 291 13.03 9.24 -5.36
N GLU A 292 14.10 8.97 -6.12
CA GLU A 292 15.36 9.72 -5.98
C GLU A 292 15.18 11.21 -6.28
N LYS A 293 14.38 11.56 -7.30
CA LYS A 293 14.07 12.96 -7.59
C LYS A 293 13.20 13.60 -6.51
N CYS A 294 12.36 12.80 -5.86
CA CYS A 294 11.59 13.29 -4.72
C CYS A 294 12.51 13.67 -3.56
N ARG A 295 13.45 12.78 -3.23
CA ARG A 295 14.46 13.00 -2.20
C ARG A 295 15.31 14.25 -2.45
N GLU A 296 15.69 14.51 -3.72
CA GLU A 296 16.39 15.74 -4.10
C GLU A 296 15.58 17.02 -3.81
N LYS A 297 14.25 16.95 -3.90
CA LYS A 297 13.34 18.11 -3.77
C LYS A 297 12.83 18.31 -2.35
N MET A 298 12.67 17.23 -1.59
CA MET A 298 12.14 17.21 -0.23
C MET A 298 13.24 16.88 0.81
N GLY A 299 14.50 17.12 0.44
CA GLY A 299 15.67 16.77 1.25
C GLY A 299 15.91 17.68 2.47
N PRO A 300 17.16 17.87 2.94
CA PRO A 300 17.41 18.48 4.25
C PRO A 300 16.97 19.95 4.33
N ALA A 301 17.01 20.67 3.21
CA ALA A 301 16.58 22.06 3.13
C ALA A 301 15.07 22.21 3.36
N TYR A 302 14.27 21.28 2.82
CA TYR A 302 12.83 21.24 3.05
C TYR A 302 12.55 21.03 4.55
N GLN A 303 13.17 20.02 5.16
CA GLN A 303 12.98 19.73 6.59
C GLN A 303 13.40 20.89 7.49
N LYS A 304 14.50 21.58 7.16
CA LYS A 304 14.96 22.77 7.92
C LYS A 304 13.97 23.93 7.89
N ILE A 305 13.11 23.99 6.88
CA ILE A 305 12.20 25.11 6.68
C ILE A 305 10.79 24.75 7.11
N VAL A 306 10.26 23.63 6.62
CA VAL A 306 8.86 23.24 6.80
C VAL A 306 8.63 22.61 8.17
N ASN A 307 9.34 21.53 8.53
CA ASN A 307 9.18 20.88 9.83
C ASN A 307 9.48 21.86 10.99
N LYS A 308 10.56 22.67 10.87
CA LYS A 308 10.86 23.69 11.89
C LYS A 308 9.78 24.77 11.97
N HIS A 309 9.17 25.15 10.85
CA HIS A 309 8.05 26.09 10.82
C HIS A 309 6.85 25.51 11.56
N GLU A 310 6.48 24.26 11.30
CA GLU A 310 5.37 23.55 11.95
C GLU A 310 5.55 23.52 13.48
N VAL A 311 6.72 23.09 13.97
CA VAL A 311 7.06 23.14 15.40
C VAL A 311 6.95 24.56 15.97
N MET A 312 7.38 25.57 15.22
CA MET A 312 7.39 26.95 15.66
C MET A 312 6.03 27.65 15.55
N GLN A 313 5.04 27.03 14.92
CA GLN A 313 3.62 27.39 15.12
C GLN A 313 3.08 26.88 16.46
N GLY A 314 3.75 25.90 17.08
CA GLY A 314 3.48 25.40 18.42
C GLY A 314 2.97 23.96 18.47
N THR A 315 3.29 23.14 17.46
CA THR A 315 2.98 21.71 17.46
C THR A 315 3.79 21.01 18.56
N THR A 316 3.18 20.02 19.19
CA THR A 316 3.88 19.13 20.15
C THR A 316 3.58 17.65 19.92
N ILE A 317 2.76 17.36 18.90
CA ILE A 317 2.61 16.06 18.28
C ILE A 317 2.88 16.29 16.79
N GLU A 318 3.94 15.68 16.28
CA GLU A 318 4.26 15.73 14.86
C GLU A 318 4.79 14.36 14.43
N ASN A 319 4.13 13.77 13.45
CA ASN A 319 4.47 12.47 12.90
C ASN A 319 4.90 12.59 11.45
N LEU A 320 6.12 12.15 11.15
CA LEU A 320 6.71 12.26 9.82
C LEU A 320 6.27 11.10 8.91
N TYR A 321 5.40 11.39 7.95
CA TYR A 321 4.87 10.46 6.95
C TYR A 321 5.61 10.60 5.60
N MET A 322 6.33 9.62 5.08
CA MET A 322 6.82 8.40 5.72
C MET A 322 8.20 8.61 6.32
N THR A 323 8.49 8.04 7.49
CA THR A 323 9.89 7.96 7.96
C THR A 323 10.63 6.78 7.34
N TYR A 324 9.93 5.66 7.16
CA TYR A 324 10.32 4.54 6.31
C TYR A 324 9.07 4.00 5.60
N GLY A 325 9.06 4.05 4.27
CA GLY A 325 7.91 3.57 3.50
C GLY A 325 7.95 2.05 3.24
N GLY A 326 9.02 1.54 2.63
CA GLY A 326 9.21 0.10 2.37
C GLY A 326 8.80 -0.34 0.96
N THR A 327 8.25 -1.56 0.84
CA THR A 327 7.93 -2.19 -0.46
C THR A 327 6.48 -2.66 -0.48
N ASN A 328 5.73 -2.30 -1.51
CA ASN A 328 4.45 -2.90 -1.89
C ASN A 328 4.68 -4.29 -2.52
N TRP A 329 5.20 -5.24 -1.74
CA TRP A 329 5.37 -6.63 -2.19
C TRP A 329 4.01 -7.31 -2.34
N GLY A 330 3.93 -8.43 -3.07
CA GLY A 330 2.64 -9.00 -3.43
C GLY A 330 1.79 -8.02 -4.24
N TRP A 331 0.50 -8.06 -4.01
CA TRP A 331 -0.50 -7.16 -4.59
C TRP A 331 -0.95 -6.07 -3.60
N LEU A 332 -0.01 -5.51 -2.84
CA LEU A 332 -0.29 -4.48 -1.82
C LEU A 332 -0.57 -3.07 -2.38
N ALA A 333 -0.16 -2.75 -3.60
CA ALA A 333 -0.23 -1.38 -4.11
C ALA A 333 -1.67 -0.95 -4.49
N ASP A 334 -2.08 0.29 -4.17
CA ASP A 334 -3.09 0.96 -5.00
C ASP A 334 -2.45 1.29 -6.36
N PRO A 335 -2.93 0.71 -7.47
CA PRO A 335 -2.34 0.94 -8.79
C PRO A 335 -2.45 2.37 -9.31
N ARG A 336 -3.31 3.22 -8.73
CA ARG A 336 -3.44 4.64 -9.12
C ARG A 336 -2.31 5.50 -8.57
N GLN A 337 -1.80 5.16 -7.38
CA GLN A 337 -0.89 6.02 -6.62
C GLN A 337 0.56 5.52 -6.65
N VAL A 338 0.76 4.19 -6.65
CA VAL A 338 2.08 3.60 -6.43
C VAL A 338 2.37 2.36 -7.28
N TYR A 339 3.66 2.14 -7.53
CA TYR A 339 4.19 0.87 -8.05
C TYR A 339 4.78 0.03 -6.89
N THR A 340 5.64 -0.96 -7.18
CA THR A 340 6.16 -1.87 -6.14
C THR A 340 7.01 -1.17 -5.07
N SER A 341 7.85 -0.20 -5.43
CA SER A 341 8.57 0.58 -4.41
C SER A 341 7.60 1.49 -3.66
N TYR A 342 7.79 1.58 -2.36
CA TYR A 342 7.23 2.64 -1.52
C TYR A 342 8.38 3.33 -0.76
N ASP A 343 9.51 3.62 -1.43
CA ASP A 343 10.63 4.36 -0.82
C ASP A 343 10.20 5.73 -0.30
N TYR A 344 9.20 6.33 -0.96
CA TYR A 344 8.57 7.61 -0.62
C TYR A 344 9.51 8.83 -0.74
N GLY A 345 10.80 8.63 -1.03
CA GLY A 345 11.83 9.64 -0.78
C GLY A 345 12.10 9.84 0.71
N ALA A 346 11.69 8.89 1.56
CA ALA A 346 11.73 8.99 3.01
C ALA A 346 13.17 9.08 3.57
N PRO A 347 13.37 9.66 4.77
CA PRO A 347 14.68 9.73 5.42
C PRO A 347 15.37 8.38 5.58
N ILE A 348 14.61 7.31 5.81
CA ILE A 348 15.10 5.92 5.71
C ILE A 348 14.60 5.35 4.39
N SER A 349 15.53 5.11 3.46
CA SER A 349 15.23 4.53 2.14
C SER A 349 14.66 3.10 2.24
N GLU A 350 14.01 2.61 1.18
CA GLU A 350 13.49 1.24 1.02
C GLU A 350 14.52 0.13 1.35
N PRO A 351 15.80 0.19 0.91
CA PRO A 351 16.85 -0.74 1.36
C PRO A 351 17.36 -0.47 2.79
N ARG A 352 16.64 0.33 3.58
CA ARG A 352 16.90 0.75 4.96
C ARG A 352 18.19 1.56 5.13
N GLN A 353 18.66 2.26 4.10
CA GLN A 353 19.85 3.12 4.22
C GLN A 353 19.49 4.52 4.70
N THR A 354 20.40 5.11 5.49
CA THR A 354 20.35 6.49 5.98
C THR A 354 21.22 7.42 5.15
N GLY A 355 20.82 8.68 5.05
CA GLY A 355 21.49 9.75 4.29
C GLY A 355 21.29 11.13 4.92
N ALA A 356 21.50 12.19 4.13
CA ALA A 356 21.48 13.58 4.62
C ALA A 356 20.13 13.99 5.23
N ASP A 357 19.02 13.46 4.71
CA ASP A 357 17.67 13.71 5.21
C ASP A 357 17.48 13.11 6.60
N TYR A 358 18.00 11.91 6.83
CA TYR A 358 18.02 11.29 8.16
C TYR A 358 18.88 12.10 9.14
N ASP A 359 20.00 12.64 8.68
CA ASP A 359 20.87 13.46 9.52
C ASP A 359 20.20 14.77 9.96
N GLU A 360 19.40 15.41 9.10
CA GLU A 360 18.60 16.59 9.47
C GLU A 360 17.45 16.24 10.41
N MET A 361 16.66 15.23 10.06
CA MET A 361 15.62 14.69 10.93
C MET A 361 16.16 14.38 12.33
N LYS A 362 17.37 13.81 12.43
CA LYS A 362 18.03 13.53 13.70
C LYS A 362 18.40 14.80 14.47
N ARG A 363 18.92 15.83 13.80
CA ARG A 363 19.27 17.09 14.48
C ARG A 363 18.05 17.72 15.14
N GLN A 364 16.93 17.72 14.42
CA GLN A 364 15.65 18.20 14.93
C GLN A 364 15.13 17.32 16.08
N GLY A 365 15.09 16.00 15.89
CA GLY A 365 14.60 15.07 16.92
C GLY A 365 15.39 15.15 18.23
N LEU A 366 16.72 15.25 18.17
CA LEU A 366 17.56 15.45 19.36
C LEU A 366 17.27 16.79 20.04
N PHE A 367 17.00 17.86 19.29
CA PHE A 367 16.63 19.14 19.88
C PHE A 367 15.24 19.10 20.54
N TYR A 368 14.22 18.64 19.81
CA TYR A 368 12.82 18.67 20.24
C TYR A 368 12.59 17.81 21.49
N THR A 369 13.14 16.60 21.52
CA THR A 369 12.90 15.66 22.63
C THR A 369 13.79 15.89 23.84
N THR A 370 14.85 16.71 23.72
CA THR A 370 15.77 16.99 24.83
C THR A 370 15.68 18.40 25.39
N THR A 371 14.90 19.27 24.75
CA THR A 371 14.65 20.64 25.19
C THR A 371 13.27 20.76 25.83
N GLY A 372 13.14 20.26 27.07
CA GLY A 372 11.86 20.17 27.79
C GLY A 372 10.95 21.42 27.73
N PRO A 373 11.46 22.66 27.84
CA PRO A 373 10.63 23.86 27.70
C PRO A 373 9.85 23.98 26.36
N LEU A 374 10.26 23.30 25.29
CA LEU A 374 9.53 23.32 24.02
C LEU A 374 8.12 22.70 24.12
N THR A 375 7.90 21.81 25.10
CA THR A 375 6.61 21.11 25.30
C THR A 375 5.46 22.02 25.73
N ALA A 376 5.73 23.28 26.08
CA ALA A 376 4.69 24.25 26.39
C ALA A 376 5.19 25.64 26.02
N THR A 377 4.69 26.20 24.90
CA THR A 377 5.07 27.55 24.49
C THR A 377 3.86 28.35 24.04
N ASP A 378 3.86 29.66 24.33
CA ASP A 378 2.90 30.63 23.80
C ASP A 378 3.61 31.56 22.79
N PRO A 379 2.89 32.03 21.75
CA PRO A 379 3.46 32.99 20.80
C PRO A 379 3.77 34.30 21.54
N VAL A 380 4.91 34.90 21.23
CA VAL A 380 5.33 36.19 21.79
C VAL A 380 5.78 37.13 20.67
N ASP A 381 5.93 38.41 20.99
CA ASP A 381 6.38 39.40 20.00
C ASP A 381 7.79 39.06 19.52
N ALA A 382 7.93 38.83 18.21
CA ALA A 382 9.21 38.63 17.58
C ALA A 382 9.98 39.96 17.44
N PRO A 383 11.31 39.96 17.61
CA PRO A 383 12.10 41.15 17.37
C PRO A 383 12.09 41.51 15.87
N ALA A 384 12.11 42.80 15.56
CA ALA A 384 12.14 43.26 14.18
C ALA A 384 13.50 43.01 13.54
N SER A 385 13.51 42.27 12.43
CA SER A 385 14.70 42.05 11.60
C SER A 385 15.16 43.35 10.93
N SER A 386 16.47 43.62 10.90
CA SER A 386 17.03 44.72 10.09
C SER A 386 17.07 44.43 8.59
N ASP A 387 16.86 43.17 8.19
CA ASP A 387 16.81 42.72 6.80
C ASP A 387 15.42 42.14 6.50
N THR A 388 14.70 42.75 5.55
CA THR A 388 13.35 42.32 5.14
C THR A 388 13.33 40.94 4.48
N ALA A 389 14.49 40.44 4.04
CA ALA A 389 14.62 39.08 3.53
C ALA A 389 14.53 38.01 4.64
N VAL A 390 14.69 38.40 5.92
CA VAL A 390 14.60 37.48 7.05
C VAL A 390 13.30 37.72 7.83
N HIS A 391 12.54 36.65 7.98
CA HIS A 391 11.38 36.58 8.85
C HIS A 391 11.77 35.95 10.19
N ILE A 392 11.22 36.49 11.29
CA ILE A 392 11.46 36.00 12.65
C ILE A 392 10.12 35.69 13.30
N GLU A 393 9.97 34.45 13.77
CA GLU A 393 8.84 34.01 14.60
C GLU A 393 9.36 33.74 16.02
N ALA A 394 8.54 33.99 17.04
CA ALA A 394 8.97 33.91 18.42
C ALA A 394 7.97 33.20 19.32
N ARG A 395 8.48 32.35 20.19
CA ARG A 395 7.70 31.63 21.21
C ARG A 395 8.43 31.62 22.54
N ALA A 396 7.67 31.61 23.63
CA ALA A 396 8.23 31.50 24.98
C ALA A 396 7.50 30.44 25.80
N ASN A 397 8.24 29.70 26.59
CA ASN A 397 7.66 28.82 27.59
C ASN A 397 7.21 29.66 28.81
N PRO A 398 5.93 29.62 29.20
CA PRO A 398 5.39 30.49 30.25
C PRO A 398 5.85 30.11 31.67
N ASP A 399 6.40 28.91 31.86
CA ASP A 399 6.81 28.40 33.17
C ASP A 399 8.30 28.65 33.45
N THR A 400 9.13 28.66 32.39
CA THR A 400 10.60 28.76 32.49
C THR A 400 11.18 30.03 31.89
N ASP A 401 10.33 30.83 31.22
CA ASP A 401 10.69 31.97 30.38
C ASP A 401 11.63 31.63 29.21
N THR A 402 11.95 30.35 28.95
CA THR A 402 12.81 29.96 27.82
C THR A 402 12.19 30.44 26.52
N GLN A 403 12.96 31.16 25.70
CA GLN A 403 12.50 31.72 24.43
C GLN A 403 13.13 30.99 23.24
N PHE A 404 12.34 30.87 22.18
CA PHE A 404 12.70 30.28 20.89
C PHE A 404 12.43 31.30 19.79
N LEU A 405 13.45 31.65 19.00
CA LEU A 405 13.28 32.43 17.78
C LEU A 405 13.53 31.56 16.56
N TYR A 406 12.59 31.52 15.64
CA TYR A 406 12.75 30.86 14.36
C TYR A 406 13.05 31.88 13.27
N LEU A 407 14.27 31.81 12.75
CA LEU A 407 14.74 32.66 11.66
C LEU A 407 14.67 31.85 10.37
N ARG A 408 13.98 32.40 9.37
CA ARG A 408 13.93 31.85 8.01
C ARG A 408 13.91 32.98 6.98
N HIS A 409 14.08 32.64 5.71
CA HIS A 409 13.84 33.60 4.64
C HIS A 409 12.35 33.92 4.55
N SER A 410 12.02 35.17 4.22
CA SER A 410 10.66 35.61 3.94
C SER A 410 10.08 34.85 2.74
N ASP A 411 10.91 34.58 1.72
CA ASP A 411 10.65 33.61 0.67
C ASP A 411 11.31 32.26 1.06
N PRO A 412 10.55 31.19 1.34
CA PRO A 412 11.12 29.90 1.75
C PRO A 412 12.03 29.26 0.69
N MET A 413 11.92 29.68 -0.57
CA MET A 413 12.73 29.15 -1.68
C MET A 413 14.02 29.95 -1.93
N ALA A 414 14.30 31.00 -1.15
CA ALA A 414 15.45 31.86 -1.36
C ALA A 414 16.79 31.11 -1.19
N ASP A 415 17.61 31.13 -2.23
CA ASP A 415 18.96 30.54 -2.25
C ASP A 415 20.07 31.51 -1.80
N ALA A 416 19.75 32.79 -1.61
CA ALA A 416 20.73 33.79 -1.19
C ALA A 416 20.93 33.79 0.32
N ASP A 417 22.16 34.04 0.77
CA ASP A 417 22.44 34.28 2.18
C ASP A 417 21.92 35.67 2.60
N ALA A 418 21.42 35.76 3.83
CA ALA A 418 21.00 37.01 4.48
C ALA A 418 21.70 37.19 5.83
N THR A 419 21.79 38.44 6.29
CA THR A 419 22.31 38.75 7.63
C THR A 419 21.44 39.83 8.24
N THR A 420 20.91 39.54 9.43
CA THR A 420 20.06 40.46 10.15
C THR A 420 20.64 40.82 11.51
N THR A 421 20.28 42.00 11.99
CA THR A 421 20.54 42.49 13.33
C THR A 421 19.22 42.85 14.00
N PHE A 422 19.10 42.56 15.29
CA PHE A 422 17.91 42.88 16.08
C PHE A 422 18.24 42.92 17.58
N ASP A 423 17.46 43.69 18.34
CA ASP A 423 17.55 43.70 19.81
C ASP A 423 16.64 42.61 20.39
N TRP A 424 17.23 41.57 20.97
CA TRP A 424 16.49 40.47 21.57
C TRP A 424 16.23 40.73 23.06
N GLN A 425 14.96 40.84 23.44
CA GLN A 425 14.51 40.90 24.83
C GLN A 425 14.45 39.50 25.45
N THR A 426 15.60 39.02 25.93
CA THR A 426 15.71 37.72 26.60
C THR A 426 15.27 37.82 28.07
N PRO A 427 14.98 36.70 28.76
CA PRO A 427 14.73 36.69 30.20
C PRO A 427 15.89 37.24 31.04
N ASP A 428 17.11 37.21 30.50
CA ASP A 428 18.33 37.61 31.20
C ASP A 428 18.81 39.02 30.80
N GLY A 429 17.97 39.79 30.09
CA GLY A 429 18.21 41.17 29.65
C GLY A 429 18.05 41.38 28.14
N THR A 430 18.25 42.62 27.68
CA THR A 430 18.23 42.97 26.25
C THR A 430 19.64 42.92 25.65
N TYR A 431 19.77 42.27 24.50
CA TYR A 431 21.03 42.07 23.80
C TYR A 431 20.90 42.41 22.31
N PRO A 432 21.86 43.16 21.72
CA PRO A 432 21.96 43.27 20.27
C PRO A 432 22.49 41.96 19.69
N VAL A 433 21.75 41.37 18.76
CA VAL A 433 22.07 40.09 18.14
C VAL A 433 22.28 40.29 16.65
N THR A 434 23.32 39.68 16.10
CA THR A 434 23.56 39.57 14.66
C THR A 434 23.49 38.09 14.28
N ALA A 435 22.63 37.74 13.33
CA ALA A 435 22.45 36.37 12.87
C ALA A 435 22.60 36.27 11.35
N ARG A 436 23.31 35.25 10.88
CA ARG A 436 23.43 34.91 9.46
C ARG A 436 22.53 33.72 9.14
N LEU A 437 21.80 33.84 8.03
CA LEU A 437 20.94 32.82 7.49
C LEU A 437 21.38 32.47 6.07
N ASN A 438 21.81 31.23 5.85
CA ASN A 438 22.27 30.76 4.55
C ASN A 438 21.07 30.55 3.60
N GLY A 439 21.31 30.41 2.29
CA GLY A 439 20.27 30.01 1.35
C GLY A 439 19.54 28.73 1.78
N LYS A 440 18.21 28.70 1.62
CA LYS A 440 17.31 27.56 1.92
C LYS A 440 17.56 26.90 3.28
N THR A 441 17.66 27.73 4.32
CA THR A 441 17.77 27.26 5.70
C THR A 441 16.82 27.99 6.63
N GLY A 442 16.39 27.30 7.68
CA GLY A 442 15.78 27.88 8.88
C GLY A 442 16.61 27.55 10.13
N LYS A 443 16.61 28.43 11.13
CA LYS A 443 17.35 28.27 12.39
C LYS A 443 16.47 28.56 13.60
N ILE A 444 16.46 27.67 14.59
CA ILE A 444 15.83 27.91 15.89
C ILE A 444 16.91 28.34 16.89
N LEU A 445 16.85 29.60 17.32
CA LEU A 445 17.72 30.18 18.33
C LEU A 445 17.07 30.08 19.71
N VAL A 446 17.88 29.87 20.75
CA VAL A 446 17.40 29.64 22.12
C VAL A 446 17.98 30.70 23.05
N ALA A 447 17.13 31.23 23.95
CA ALA A 447 17.52 32.14 25.02
C ALA A 447 16.88 31.77 26.36
N GLY A 448 17.55 32.12 27.46
CA GLY A 448 17.07 31.89 28.82
C GLY A 448 16.90 30.41 29.19
N HIS A 449 17.76 29.53 28.70
CA HIS A 449 17.64 28.07 28.89
C HIS A 449 18.66 27.52 29.90
N ASP A 450 18.29 26.50 30.69
CA ASP A 450 19.25 25.76 31.53
C ASP A 450 19.76 24.52 30.77
N LEU A 451 21.03 24.55 30.37
CA LEU A 451 21.72 23.43 29.71
C LEU A 451 21.95 22.23 30.65
N GLY A 452 21.66 22.38 31.94
CA GLY A 452 21.74 21.34 32.95
C GLY A 452 22.56 21.78 34.17
N GLY A 453 22.08 21.44 35.37
CA GLY A 453 22.79 21.77 36.61
C GLY A 453 22.95 23.29 36.85
N GLY A 454 22.07 24.10 36.28
CA GLY A 454 22.11 25.56 36.33
C GLY A 454 23.02 26.20 35.29
N GLN A 455 23.55 25.48 34.31
CA GLN A 455 24.33 26.08 33.23
C GLN A 455 23.45 26.94 32.33
N ARG A 456 23.31 28.22 32.69
CA ARG A 456 22.37 29.16 32.08
C ARG A 456 22.90 29.70 30.75
N LEU A 457 22.24 29.29 29.67
CA LEU A 457 22.34 29.89 28.34
C LEU A 457 21.51 31.16 28.29
N VAL A 458 22.18 32.32 28.21
CA VAL A 458 21.53 33.61 28.04
C VAL A 458 20.94 33.70 26.64
N TYR A 459 21.76 33.48 25.61
CA TYR A 459 21.32 33.15 24.25
C TYR A 459 22.45 32.53 23.42
N SER A 460 22.08 31.93 22.28
CA SER A 460 23.01 31.50 21.24
C SER A 460 22.48 31.87 19.84
N THR A 461 23.37 32.32 18.94
CA THR A 461 23.05 32.46 17.50
C THR A 461 23.31 31.17 16.70
N SER A 462 23.87 30.15 17.35
CA SER A 462 23.96 28.77 16.87
C SER A 462 22.79 27.95 17.40
N GLU A 463 22.34 26.97 16.62
CA GLU A 463 21.27 26.06 17.02
C GLU A 463 21.75 25.11 18.11
N LEU A 464 20.87 24.80 19.06
CA LEU A 464 21.11 23.79 20.09
C LEU A 464 20.73 22.41 19.54
N LEU A 465 21.68 21.47 19.54
CA LEU A 465 21.40 20.08 19.19
C LEU A 465 20.89 19.29 20.39
N THR A 466 21.65 19.31 21.49
CA THR A 466 21.28 18.66 22.76
C THR A 466 22.20 19.13 23.88
N SER A 467 21.78 18.92 25.13
CA SER A 467 22.62 19.02 26.31
C SER A 467 22.45 17.80 27.21
N THR A 468 23.53 17.38 27.86
CA THR A 468 23.56 16.22 28.77
C THR A 468 24.40 16.51 30.00
N ARG A 469 24.08 15.86 31.12
CA ARG A 469 24.87 15.93 32.34
C ARG A 469 25.39 14.55 32.73
N THR A 470 26.72 14.42 32.81
CA THR A 470 27.42 13.20 33.23
C THR A 470 28.20 13.46 34.53
N GLY A 471 27.57 13.17 35.67
CA GLY A 471 28.11 13.54 36.99
C GLY A 471 28.08 15.06 37.20
N ASP A 472 29.23 15.66 37.53
CA ASP A 472 29.37 17.11 37.74
C ASP A 472 29.81 17.87 36.49
N ARG A 473 29.62 17.27 35.31
CA ARG A 473 29.97 17.89 34.03
C ARG A 473 28.77 17.93 33.10
N VAL A 474 28.55 19.08 32.49
CA VAL A 474 27.57 19.33 31.44
C VAL A 474 28.29 19.27 30.09
N GLN A 475 27.66 18.65 29.10
CA GLN A 475 28.05 18.70 27.70
C GLN A 475 26.91 19.33 26.92
N ALA A 476 27.19 20.34 26.11
CA ALA A 476 26.20 20.94 25.22
C ALA A 476 26.77 21.00 23.80
N VAL A 477 25.94 20.68 22.81
CA VAL A 477 26.31 20.69 21.39
C VAL A 477 25.55 21.82 20.70
N LEU A 478 26.30 22.77 20.15
CA LEU A 478 25.79 23.87 19.32
C LEU A 478 26.28 23.71 17.88
N TYR A 479 25.48 24.12 16.90
CA TYR A 479 25.88 24.01 15.50
C TYR A 479 25.34 25.13 14.60
N GLY A 480 25.92 25.22 13.40
CA GLY A 480 25.57 26.18 12.37
C GLY A 480 26.17 25.80 11.01
N GLY A 481 25.92 26.59 9.97
CA GLY A 481 26.48 26.34 8.64
C GLY A 481 28.00 26.48 8.62
N GLU A 482 28.67 25.77 7.72
CA GLU A 482 30.13 25.92 7.54
C GLU A 482 30.49 27.36 7.17
N GLY A 483 31.42 27.96 7.93
CA GLY A 483 31.83 29.35 7.78
C GLY A 483 30.90 30.39 8.40
N ASP A 484 29.81 29.98 9.05
CA ASP A 484 28.92 30.92 9.74
C ASP A 484 29.59 31.52 10.99
N PRO A 485 29.40 32.83 11.26
CA PRO A 485 29.75 33.40 12.55
C PRO A 485 28.73 32.94 13.61
N GLY A 486 29.23 32.61 14.81
CA GLY A 486 28.40 32.24 15.95
C GLY A 486 28.80 33.02 17.20
N GLN A 487 27.81 33.27 18.06
CA GLN A 487 27.96 33.94 19.35
C GLN A 487 27.11 33.23 20.39
N THR A 488 27.70 32.86 21.52
CA THR A 488 27.01 32.27 22.68
C THR A 488 27.29 33.09 23.92
N VAL A 489 26.25 33.37 24.72
CA VAL A 489 26.38 34.05 26.00
C VAL A 489 25.89 33.15 27.13
N LEU A 490 26.70 33.01 28.18
CA LEU A 490 26.45 32.18 29.36
C LEU A 490 26.51 33.03 30.63
N ARG A 491 25.67 32.72 31.63
CA ARG A 491 25.59 33.51 32.89
C ARG A 491 26.27 32.82 34.06
N TYR A 492 27.19 33.53 34.72
CA TYR A 492 27.92 33.08 35.91
C TYR A 492 27.88 34.10 37.05
N SER A 493 28.12 33.62 38.27
CA SER A 493 28.17 34.47 39.47
C SER A 493 29.51 35.20 39.66
N SER A 494 30.56 34.70 39.02
CA SER A 494 31.90 35.27 38.97
C SER A 494 32.58 34.81 37.68
N GLU A 495 33.67 35.47 37.28
CA GLU A 495 34.41 35.13 36.07
C GLU A 495 34.82 33.64 36.08
N PRO A 496 34.38 32.84 35.08
CA PRO A 496 34.80 31.45 34.95
C PRO A 496 36.14 31.34 34.20
N GLU A 497 36.84 30.23 34.38
CA GLU A 497 38.01 29.87 33.57
C GLU A 497 37.55 29.28 32.24
N VAL A 498 38.06 29.80 31.12
CA VAL A 498 37.73 29.35 29.76
C VAL A 498 38.97 28.80 29.07
N THR A 499 38.90 27.55 28.64
CA THR A 499 39.96 26.88 27.88
C THR A 499 39.43 26.38 26.54
N VAL A 500 39.97 26.89 25.43
CA VAL A 500 39.73 26.31 24.09
C VAL A 500 40.60 25.06 23.95
N LEU A 501 39.97 23.88 24.01
CA LEU A 501 40.63 22.59 23.95
C LEU A 501 41.02 22.19 22.52
N ASP A 502 40.22 22.63 21.54
CA ASP A 502 40.42 22.42 20.11
C ASP A 502 39.59 23.46 19.31
N GLY A 503 40.01 23.78 18.09
CA GLY A 503 39.37 24.80 17.26
C GLY A 503 39.66 26.24 17.72
N LYS A 504 38.72 27.17 17.47
CA LYS A 504 38.89 28.61 17.75
C LYS A 504 37.61 29.22 18.30
N ALA A 505 37.72 29.87 19.45
CA ALA A 505 36.69 30.71 20.03
C ALA A 505 37.36 31.82 20.86
N ASP A 506 36.84 33.04 20.77
CA ASP A 506 37.29 34.18 21.56
C ASP A 506 36.33 34.39 22.72
N ALA A 507 36.87 34.53 23.93
CA ALA A 507 36.08 34.67 25.16
C ALA A 507 36.21 36.09 25.74
N THR A 508 35.08 36.71 26.07
CA THR A 508 35.02 38.01 26.74
C THR A 508 34.12 37.93 27.97
N TRP A 509 34.57 38.52 29.09
CA TRP A 509 33.83 38.56 30.34
C TRP A 509 33.25 39.96 30.61
N ASP A 510 31.96 40.03 30.90
CA ASP A 510 31.28 41.22 31.43
C ASP A 510 30.97 41.01 32.92
N ALA A 511 31.74 41.69 33.78
CA ALA A 511 31.60 41.58 35.23
C ALA A 511 30.32 42.25 35.79
N GLU A 512 29.73 43.21 35.08
CA GLU A 512 28.52 43.90 35.54
C GLU A 512 27.29 43.01 35.34
N ARG A 513 27.22 42.33 34.19
CA ARG A 513 26.13 41.41 33.88
C ARG A 513 26.37 39.99 34.37
N GLY A 514 27.64 39.62 34.60
CA GLY A 514 28.04 38.24 34.86
C GLY A 514 28.03 37.37 33.60
N ASP A 515 28.17 38.00 32.43
CA ASP A 515 28.07 37.33 31.13
C ASP A 515 29.44 36.90 30.63
N LEU A 516 29.56 35.62 30.31
CA LEU A 516 30.63 35.10 29.48
C LEU A 516 30.15 35.04 28.03
N LYS A 517 30.76 35.83 27.15
CA LYS A 517 30.50 35.84 25.71
C LYS A 517 31.58 35.06 24.97
N LEU A 518 31.16 34.15 24.10
CA LEU A 518 32.01 33.38 23.19
C LEU A 518 31.67 33.76 21.75
N ASP A 519 32.64 34.27 21.00
CA ASP A 519 32.54 34.52 19.56
C ASP A 519 33.38 33.49 18.79
N TYR A 520 32.83 32.95 17.70
CA TYR A 520 33.50 31.90 16.93
C TYR A 520 33.02 31.86 15.47
N THR A 521 33.70 31.05 14.65
CA THR A 521 33.27 30.70 13.30
C THR A 521 33.12 29.19 13.21
N HIS A 522 31.98 28.73 12.70
CA HIS A 522 31.69 27.31 12.52
C HIS A 522 32.64 26.71 11.47
N THR A 523 33.71 26.07 11.92
CA THR A 523 34.70 25.39 11.07
C THR A 523 35.15 24.10 11.76
N GLY A 524 34.72 22.95 11.25
CA GLY A 524 34.87 21.67 11.96
C GLY A 524 34.22 21.70 13.36
N LEU A 525 34.83 20.99 14.33
CA LEU A 525 34.36 20.95 15.73
C LEU A 525 35.31 21.74 16.66
N THR A 526 34.85 22.89 17.14
CA THR A 526 35.48 23.65 18.22
C THR A 526 35.04 23.10 19.58
N ARG A 527 35.96 23.04 20.55
CA ARG A 527 35.73 22.48 21.90
C ARG A 527 36.17 23.49 22.95
N VAL A 528 35.24 23.93 23.78
CA VAL A 528 35.51 24.90 24.85
C VAL A 528 35.15 24.28 26.20
N LEU A 529 36.08 24.33 27.14
CA LEU A 529 35.87 23.95 28.54
C LEU A 529 35.71 25.22 29.37
N VAL A 530 34.60 25.31 30.10
CA VAL A 530 34.31 26.40 31.03
C VAL A 530 34.20 25.85 32.45
N GLN A 531 34.95 26.41 33.39
CA GLN A 531 35.04 25.92 34.77
C GLN A 531 34.90 27.05 35.79
N GLY A 532 34.35 26.73 36.97
CA GLY A 532 34.16 27.71 38.04
C GLY A 532 32.91 28.57 37.87
N GLY A 533 32.95 29.83 38.31
CA GLY A 533 31.81 30.75 38.21
C GLY A 533 30.56 30.36 39.02
N GLY A 534 30.67 29.36 39.90
CA GLY A 534 29.57 28.81 40.70
C GLY A 534 28.72 27.75 39.99
N ARG A 535 29.18 27.21 38.85
CA ARG A 535 28.44 26.21 38.05
C ARG A 535 29.26 24.91 37.87
N PRO A 536 28.62 23.78 37.49
CA PRO A 536 29.32 22.57 37.08
C PRO A 536 30.25 22.81 35.88
N ASP A 537 31.26 21.97 35.66
CA ASP A 537 32.10 22.07 34.44
C ASP A 537 31.23 21.98 33.17
N LEU A 538 31.43 22.86 32.20
CA LEU A 538 30.78 22.77 30.88
C LEU A 538 31.80 22.47 29.79
N VAL A 539 31.54 21.42 29.01
CA VAL A 539 32.19 21.20 27.72
C VAL A 539 31.22 21.60 26.62
N LEU A 540 31.47 22.74 25.99
CA LEU A 540 30.72 23.24 24.86
C LEU A 540 31.36 22.73 23.56
N LEU A 541 30.57 22.01 22.77
CA LEU A 541 30.94 21.40 21.50
C LEU A 541 30.27 22.19 20.39
N ILE A 542 31.06 22.93 19.60
CA ILE A 542 30.55 23.87 18.60
C ILE A 542 30.94 23.35 17.22
N GLY A 543 29.98 22.75 16.52
CA GLY A 543 30.19 22.06 15.24
C GLY A 543 29.58 22.80 14.05
N THR A 544 29.85 22.28 12.85
CA THR A 544 29.05 22.61 11.66
C THR A 544 27.90 21.62 11.52
N ASP A 545 26.96 21.84 10.59
CA ASP A 545 25.89 20.88 10.27
C ASP A 545 26.43 19.45 10.06
N THR A 546 27.57 19.32 9.37
CA THR A 546 28.22 18.02 9.12
C THR A 546 28.76 17.39 10.41
N GLU A 547 29.29 18.19 11.32
CA GLU A 547 29.80 17.69 12.60
C GLU A 547 28.66 17.33 13.55
N ALA A 548 27.56 18.09 13.53
CA ALA A 548 26.34 17.83 14.28
C ALA A 548 25.67 16.53 13.83
N ALA A 549 25.65 16.26 12.51
CA ALA A 549 25.19 14.99 11.95
C ALA A 549 25.93 13.78 12.54
N GLY A 550 27.18 13.94 12.97
CA GLY A 550 27.98 12.87 13.57
C GLY A 550 27.60 12.52 15.02
N PHE A 551 26.77 13.32 15.70
CA PHE A 551 26.41 13.08 17.09
C PHE A 551 25.19 12.16 17.24
N TRP A 552 25.17 11.44 18.35
CA TRP A 552 24.08 10.61 18.83
C TRP A 552 23.92 10.83 20.32
N ARG A 553 22.72 10.60 20.83
CA ARG A 553 22.45 10.58 22.27
C ARG A 553 21.67 9.33 22.60
N GLN A 554 22.02 8.71 23.72
CA GLN A 554 21.32 7.57 24.28
C GLN A 554 21.14 7.77 25.79
N ASP A 555 19.96 7.46 26.30
CA ASP A 555 19.70 7.47 27.74
C ASP A 555 19.90 6.06 28.31
N THR A 556 20.68 5.96 29.39
CA THR A 556 20.96 4.68 30.07
C THR A 556 20.53 4.76 31.54
N ALA A 557 20.41 3.62 32.21
CA ALA A 557 20.15 3.57 33.65
C ALA A 557 21.24 4.28 34.50
N ALA A 558 22.43 4.54 33.94
CA ALA A 558 23.52 5.27 34.60
C ALA A 558 23.58 6.76 34.21
N GLY A 559 22.61 7.25 33.45
CA GLY A 559 22.54 8.61 32.91
C GLY A 559 22.72 8.65 31.38
N PRO A 560 22.55 9.85 30.79
CA PRO A 560 22.69 10.07 29.36
C PRO A 560 24.14 9.85 28.91
N VAL A 561 24.29 9.43 27.67
CA VAL A 561 25.55 9.28 26.95
C VAL A 561 25.44 10.06 25.65
N LEU A 562 26.53 10.77 25.31
CA LEU A 562 26.68 11.46 24.04
C LEU A 562 27.79 10.77 23.25
N GLU A 563 27.46 10.26 22.07
CA GLU A 563 28.39 9.63 21.15
C GLU A 563 28.63 10.51 19.93
N ARG A 564 29.80 10.38 19.32
CA ARG A 564 30.17 11.05 18.08
C ARG A 564 30.96 10.13 17.18
N GLY A 565 30.54 10.07 15.92
CA GLY A 565 31.12 9.25 14.86
C GLY A 565 30.24 8.04 14.53
N THR A 566 30.68 7.29 13.53
CA THR A 566 29.97 6.12 12.93
C THR A 566 28.66 6.48 12.22
N GLU A 567 28.03 5.49 11.56
CA GLU A 567 26.83 5.71 10.75
C GLU A 567 25.56 5.70 11.58
N LEU A 568 25.52 4.89 12.65
CA LEU A 568 24.35 4.73 13.51
C LEU A 568 24.77 4.18 14.88
N VAL A 569 24.25 4.77 15.95
CA VAL A 569 24.28 4.16 17.29
C VAL A 569 22.87 3.73 17.64
N ARG A 570 22.65 2.42 17.78
CA ARG A 570 21.33 1.80 17.99
C ARG A 570 20.93 1.77 19.46
N THR A 571 21.85 1.32 20.31
CA THR A 571 21.59 1.18 21.75
C THR A 571 22.85 1.45 22.56
N ALA A 572 22.64 1.89 23.80
CA ALA A 572 23.69 2.04 24.80
C ALA A 572 23.25 1.41 26.13
N SER A 573 24.13 0.66 26.78
CA SER A 573 23.90 0.18 28.14
C SER A 573 25.18 0.21 28.97
N VAL A 574 25.06 0.57 30.25
CA VAL A 574 26.19 0.57 31.18
C VAL A 574 26.17 -0.72 32.01
N THR A 575 27.23 -1.51 31.88
CA THR A 575 27.38 -2.84 32.49
C THR A 575 28.63 -2.91 33.38
N GLY A 576 28.91 -4.09 33.95
CA GLY A 576 30.14 -4.31 34.73
C GLY A 576 30.18 -3.52 36.04
N ARG A 577 29.04 -3.29 36.68
CA ARG A 577 28.90 -2.40 37.86
C ARG A 577 29.27 -0.94 37.57
N GLY A 578 28.97 -0.44 36.38
CA GLY A 578 29.17 0.96 36.02
C GLY A 578 30.47 1.28 35.28
N THR A 579 31.27 0.27 34.91
CA THR A 579 32.62 0.48 34.34
C THR A 579 32.69 0.36 32.83
N THR A 580 31.71 -0.29 32.20
CA THR A 580 31.74 -0.61 30.77
C THR A 580 30.51 -0.08 30.08
N LEU A 581 30.70 0.72 29.05
CA LEU A 581 29.62 1.14 28.15
C LEU A 581 29.58 0.18 26.96
N ALA A 582 28.46 -0.53 26.81
CA ALA A 582 28.21 -1.38 25.67
C ALA A 582 27.35 -0.65 24.64
N LEU A 583 27.89 -0.47 23.45
CA LEU A 583 27.24 0.16 22.32
C LEU A 583 26.97 -0.88 21.24
N THR A 584 25.81 -0.76 20.60
CA THR A 584 25.49 -1.46 19.35
C THR A 584 25.20 -0.44 18.26
N GLY A 585 25.61 -0.71 17.03
CA GLY A 585 25.40 0.22 15.95
C GLY A 585 26.01 -0.23 14.63
N ASP A 586 26.03 0.71 13.69
CA ASP A 586 26.47 0.47 12.32
C ASP A 586 27.59 1.41 11.89
N ALA A 587 28.44 0.92 10.99
CA ALA A 587 29.49 1.74 10.39
C ALA A 587 29.70 1.37 8.92
N LYS A 588 29.62 2.38 8.03
CA LYS A 588 29.93 2.30 6.59
C LYS A 588 31.44 2.17 6.31
N LYS A 589 32.30 2.63 7.23
CA LYS A 589 33.76 2.58 7.11
C LYS A 589 34.42 2.52 8.49
N ALA A 590 35.66 2.04 8.54
CA ALA A 590 36.46 2.12 9.75
C ALA A 590 36.70 3.59 10.11
N GLY A 591 36.51 3.94 11.39
CA GLY A 591 36.55 5.35 11.79
C GLY A 591 36.60 5.55 13.31
N PRO A 592 36.76 6.80 13.75
CA PRO A 592 36.73 7.14 15.17
C PRO A 592 35.32 7.00 15.76
N LEU A 593 35.27 6.61 17.04
CA LEU A 593 34.08 6.69 17.89
C LEU A 593 34.49 7.37 19.19
N GLU A 594 33.95 8.56 19.42
CA GLU A 594 34.15 9.37 20.63
C GLU A 594 32.91 9.27 21.52
N VAL A 595 33.09 9.06 22.82
CA VAL A 595 31.97 8.87 23.75
C VAL A 595 32.17 9.66 25.05
N PHE A 596 31.17 10.47 25.39
CA PHE A 596 31.05 11.17 26.67
C PHE A 596 30.14 10.34 27.57
N ALA A 597 30.76 9.56 28.46
CA ALA A 597 30.07 8.59 29.31
C ALA A 597 30.12 9.00 30.80
N PRO A 598 29.23 8.45 31.64
CA PRO A 598 29.27 8.66 33.09
C PRO A 598 30.66 8.41 33.71
N PRO A 599 31.05 9.15 34.77
CA PRO A 599 32.41 9.12 35.33
C PRO A 599 32.90 7.76 35.84
N GLY A 600 32.05 6.74 35.98
CA GLY A 600 32.46 5.37 36.31
C GLY A 600 33.02 4.58 35.11
N VAL A 601 32.65 4.96 33.89
CA VAL A 601 32.96 4.20 32.67
C VAL A 601 34.44 4.36 32.29
N ARG A 602 35.11 3.25 32.00
CA ARG A 602 36.54 3.19 31.64
C ARG A 602 36.82 2.39 30.37
N SER A 603 35.83 1.63 29.88
CA SER A 603 35.94 0.77 28.71
C SER A 603 34.67 0.86 27.87
N VAL A 604 34.82 0.70 26.55
CA VAL A 604 33.70 0.69 25.59
C VAL A 604 33.74 -0.62 24.81
N THR A 605 32.58 -1.22 24.55
CA THR A 605 32.44 -2.31 23.57
C THR A 605 31.55 -1.86 22.42
N TRP A 606 31.87 -2.26 21.20
CA TRP A 606 31.08 -2.02 19.99
C TRP A 606 30.64 -3.35 19.39
N ASN A 607 29.34 -3.56 19.24
CA ASN A 607 28.76 -4.81 18.71
C ASN A 607 29.32 -6.05 19.43
N GLY A 608 29.47 -5.96 20.76
CA GLY A 608 30.02 -7.03 21.61
C GLY A 608 31.56 -7.13 21.61
N VAL A 609 32.28 -6.32 20.82
CA VAL A 609 33.74 -6.35 20.73
C VAL A 609 34.37 -5.20 21.55
N PRO A 610 35.31 -5.47 22.47
CA PRO A 610 36.00 -4.41 23.20
C PRO A 610 36.80 -3.48 22.29
N LEU A 611 36.68 -2.17 22.50
CA LEU A 611 37.47 -1.16 21.82
C LEU A 611 38.67 -0.73 22.66
N LYS A 612 39.81 -0.52 22.00
CA LYS A 612 40.94 0.19 22.62
C LYS A 612 40.62 1.68 22.66
N VAL A 613 40.35 2.19 23.84
CA VAL A 613 39.99 3.60 24.06
C VAL A 613 41.09 4.37 24.78
N ARG A 614 41.17 5.68 24.53
CA ARG A 614 41.97 6.64 25.28
C ARG A 614 41.12 7.81 25.75
N ARG A 615 41.46 8.44 26.88
CA ARG A 615 40.83 9.71 27.26
C ARG A 615 41.30 10.85 26.36
N THR A 616 40.39 11.75 26.03
CA THR A 616 40.68 13.01 25.32
C THR A 616 40.84 14.17 26.31
N SER A 617 41.25 15.33 25.81
CA SER A 617 41.29 16.59 26.58
C SER A 617 39.90 17.05 27.02
N SER A 618 38.85 16.72 26.27
CA SER A 618 37.45 17.00 26.64
C SER A 618 36.89 16.03 27.68
N GLY A 619 37.67 15.01 28.08
CA GLY A 619 37.28 14.02 29.08
C GLY A 619 36.50 12.81 28.53
N SER A 620 36.18 12.81 27.23
CA SER A 620 35.57 11.70 26.50
C SER A 620 36.53 10.51 26.34
N LEU A 621 35.98 9.36 25.94
CA LEU A 621 36.73 8.18 25.52
C LEU A 621 36.72 8.09 23.99
N LEU A 622 37.89 8.04 23.37
CA LEU A 622 38.04 7.89 21.92
C LEU A 622 38.60 6.51 21.57
N GLY A 623 37.86 5.77 20.75
CA GLY A 623 38.27 4.51 20.12
C GLY A 623 38.11 4.55 18.60
N SER A 624 38.18 3.38 17.97
CA SER A 624 37.92 3.23 16.54
C SER A 624 37.12 1.95 16.29
N VAL A 625 36.11 2.04 15.43
CA VAL A 625 35.27 0.92 15.01
C VAL A 625 35.74 0.36 13.66
N PRO A 626 35.54 -0.94 13.40
CA PRO A 626 35.83 -1.53 12.09
C PRO A 626 34.83 -1.10 11.01
N GLY A 627 35.26 -1.14 9.75
CA GLY A 627 34.40 -0.98 8.58
C GLY A 627 33.94 -2.33 8.00
N PRO A 628 32.98 -2.32 7.08
CA PRO A 628 32.48 -3.54 6.46
C PRO A 628 33.56 -4.14 5.54
N LYS A 629 33.50 -5.45 5.36
CA LYS A 629 34.23 -6.17 4.32
C LYS A 629 33.58 -5.90 2.97
N ASP A 630 34.41 -5.90 1.92
CA ASP A 630 33.94 -5.82 0.54
C ASP A 630 33.07 -7.03 0.18
N ILE A 631 32.11 -6.80 -0.72
CA ILE A 631 31.14 -7.79 -1.17
C ILE A 631 31.28 -7.96 -2.68
N LYS A 632 31.17 -9.21 -3.13
CA LYS A 632 31.04 -9.54 -4.54
C LYS A 632 29.80 -10.40 -4.71
N LEU A 633 28.75 -9.82 -5.28
CA LEU A 633 27.53 -10.55 -5.60
C LEU A 633 27.77 -11.53 -6.76
N PRO A 634 27.16 -12.72 -6.75
CA PRO A 634 27.26 -13.67 -7.84
C PRO A 634 26.51 -13.16 -9.07
N GLU A 635 27.00 -13.52 -10.26
CA GLU A 635 26.20 -13.39 -11.48
C GLU A 635 25.06 -14.41 -11.47
N LEU A 636 23.88 -13.99 -11.93
CA LEU A 636 22.73 -14.87 -12.10
C LEU A 636 22.88 -15.64 -13.41
N THR A 637 23.28 -16.90 -13.32
CA THR A 637 23.56 -17.80 -14.45
C THR A 637 22.76 -19.09 -14.35
N GLY A 638 22.81 -19.96 -15.36
CA GLY A 638 22.10 -21.25 -15.34
C GLY A 638 20.57 -21.09 -15.33
N TRP A 639 20.07 -20.13 -16.10
CA TRP A 639 18.65 -19.88 -16.22
C TRP A 639 17.94 -21.03 -16.92
N LYS A 640 16.77 -21.36 -16.40
CA LYS A 640 15.80 -22.28 -16.98
C LYS A 640 14.60 -21.51 -17.50
N THR A 641 13.99 -21.99 -18.58
CA THR A 641 12.76 -21.43 -19.13
C THR A 641 11.68 -22.48 -19.36
N ALA A 642 10.44 -22.08 -19.13
CA ALA A 642 9.24 -22.82 -19.53
C ALA A 642 8.17 -21.86 -20.04
N ALA A 643 7.61 -22.16 -21.21
CA ALA A 643 6.42 -21.46 -21.69
C ALA A 643 5.23 -21.77 -20.78
N GLU A 644 4.39 -20.77 -20.57
CA GLU A 644 3.19 -20.84 -19.76
C GLU A 644 2.05 -20.11 -20.46
N THR A 645 1.30 -20.83 -21.26
CA THR A 645 -0.03 -20.40 -21.72
C THR A 645 -0.88 -21.63 -22.08
N PRO A 646 -0.89 -22.71 -21.27
CA PRO A 646 -1.67 -23.90 -21.60
C PRO A 646 -3.16 -23.57 -21.71
N GLU A 647 -3.64 -22.55 -20.99
CA GLU A 647 -4.99 -22.02 -21.08
C GLU A 647 -5.38 -21.46 -22.45
N ALA A 648 -4.44 -21.14 -23.35
CA ALA A 648 -4.80 -20.76 -24.71
C ALA A 648 -5.19 -21.97 -25.57
N ASP A 649 -4.69 -23.17 -25.24
CA ASP A 649 -4.98 -24.39 -25.99
C ASP A 649 -6.50 -24.71 -25.93
N PRO A 650 -7.17 -24.91 -27.08
CA PRO A 650 -8.58 -25.29 -27.09
C PRO A 650 -8.87 -26.61 -26.33
N ASP A 651 -7.90 -27.51 -26.25
CA ASP A 651 -8.01 -28.83 -25.61
C ASP A 651 -7.61 -28.82 -24.12
N PHE A 652 -7.19 -27.68 -23.58
CA PHE A 652 -6.91 -27.52 -22.14
C PHE A 652 -8.11 -27.91 -21.27
N ASP A 653 -7.85 -28.71 -20.24
CA ASP A 653 -8.87 -29.14 -19.27
C ASP A 653 -9.10 -28.07 -18.21
N ASP A 654 -10.17 -27.29 -18.39
CA ASP A 654 -10.65 -26.28 -17.45
C ASP A 654 -11.79 -26.80 -16.55
N ALA A 655 -12.00 -28.12 -16.47
CA ALA A 655 -13.15 -28.68 -15.76
C ALA A 655 -13.18 -28.45 -14.26
N SER A 656 -12.03 -28.14 -13.64
CA SER A 656 -11.94 -27.77 -12.23
C SER A 656 -12.13 -26.28 -11.96
N TRP A 657 -12.24 -25.44 -12.99
CA TRP A 657 -12.35 -23.99 -12.83
C TRP A 657 -13.75 -23.58 -12.38
N THR A 658 -13.82 -22.43 -11.71
CA THR A 658 -15.09 -21.83 -11.28
C THR A 658 -15.91 -21.43 -12.51
N TYR A 659 -17.20 -21.78 -12.53
CA TYR A 659 -18.12 -21.23 -13.52
C TYR A 659 -18.41 -19.77 -13.19
N ALA A 660 -18.35 -18.90 -14.20
CA ALA A 660 -18.84 -17.54 -14.04
C ALA A 660 -20.35 -17.53 -14.29
N ASP A 661 -21.12 -17.69 -13.22
CA ASP A 661 -22.53 -18.07 -13.23
C ASP A 661 -23.43 -17.17 -12.37
N LYS A 662 -22.90 -16.05 -11.86
CA LYS A 662 -23.68 -15.04 -11.16
C LYS A 662 -24.49 -14.21 -12.16
N LEU A 663 -25.77 -13.97 -11.86
CA LEU A 663 -26.69 -13.20 -12.70
C LEU A 663 -27.00 -11.80 -12.17
N SER A 664 -26.40 -11.43 -11.04
CA SER A 664 -26.51 -10.14 -10.40
C SER A 664 -25.22 -9.85 -9.65
N SER A 665 -24.95 -8.58 -9.41
CA SER A 665 -23.83 -8.09 -8.60
C SER A 665 -24.34 -6.97 -7.69
N ASN A 666 -23.76 -6.86 -6.50
CA ASN A 666 -24.00 -5.71 -5.61
C ASN A 666 -23.08 -4.53 -5.94
N ASN A 667 -22.15 -4.71 -6.87
CA ASN A 667 -21.21 -3.69 -7.29
C ASN A 667 -21.95 -2.50 -7.93
N PRO A 668 -21.70 -1.25 -7.49
CA PRO A 668 -22.39 -0.06 -7.99
C PRO A 668 -22.29 0.12 -9.51
N THR A 669 -21.20 -0.33 -10.15
CA THR A 669 -21.03 -0.22 -11.60
C THR A 669 -22.05 -1.03 -12.39
N GLY A 670 -22.59 -2.13 -11.84
CA GLY A 670 -23.53 -3.04 -12.52
C GLY A 670 -22.90 -3.78 -13.73
N PRO A 671 -23.29 -5.04 -14.02
CA PRO A 671 -22.62 -5.85 -15.05
C PRO A 671 -22.93 -5.38 -16.48
N GLY A 672 -21.88 -5.23 -17.30
CA GLY A 672 -22.03 -4.86 -18.72
C GLY A 672 -22.54 -6.00 -19.62
N THR A 673 -22.37 -7.25 -19.21
CA THR A 673 -23.06 -8.43 -19.75
C THR A 673 -23.31 -9.45 -18.65
N LEU A 674 -24.32 -10.31 -18.83
CA LEU A 674 -24.54 -11.48 -17.97
C LEU A 674 -24.05 -12.78 -18.65
N PRO A 675 -23.56 -13.77 -17.88
CA PRO A 675 -23.32 -13.74 -16.43
C PRO A 675 -22.23 -12.73 -16.03
N VAL A 676 -22.24 -12.30 -14.76
CA VAL A 676 -21.27 -11.34 -14.21
C VAL A 676 -19.85 -11.92 -14.35
N LEU A 677 -18.91 -11.13 -14.84
CA LEU A 677 -17.54 -11.55 -15.10
C LEU A 677 -16.51 -10.95 -14.15
N TYR A 678 -16.93 -10.16 -13.16
CA TYR A 678 -16.05 -9.48 -12.21
C TYR A 678 -15.29 -10.52 -11.38
N GLN A 679 -13.97 -10.39 -11.27
CA GLN A 679 -13.16 -11.42 -10.59
C GLN A 679 -13.50 -11.53 -9.10
N ASP A 680 -13.81 -10.40 -8.45
CA ASP A 680 -14.11 -10.30 -7.02
C ASP A 680 -15.38 -11.06 -6.65
N GLU A 681 -16.34 -11.09 -7.57
CA GLU A 681 -17.57 -11.88 -7.44
C GLU A 681 -17.31 -13.39 -7.34
N TYR A 682 -16.10 -13.85 -7.65
CA TYR A 682 -15.72 -15.27 -7.54
C TYR A 682 -14.62 -15.53 -6.50
N GLY A 683 -14.36 -14.56 -5.60
CA GLY A 683 -13.36 -14.68 -4.53
C GLY A 683 -11.92 -14.62 -5.03
N TYR A 684 -11.71 -13.99 -6.19
CA TYR A 684 -10.40 -13.78 -6.80
C TYR A 684 -10.08 -12.30 -6.87
N HIS A 685 -9.36 -11.78 -5.87
CA HIS A 685 -9.15 -10.34 -5.70
C HIS A 685 -7.79 -9.86 -6.25
N TYR A 686 -6.80 -10.75 -6.31
CA TYR A 686 -5.41 -10.35 -6.52
C TYR A 686 -4.76 -11.03 -7.71
N GLY A 687 -3.93 -10.26 -8.42
CA GLY A 687 -3.10 -10.70 -9.52
C GLY A 687 -3.85 -11.13 -10.77
N TYR A 688 -3.16 -11.87 -11.62
CA TYR A 688 -3.64 -12.13 -12.97
C TYR A 688 -4.70 -13.23 -12.96
N VAL A 689 -5.76 -13.07 -13.74
CA VAL A 689 -6.88 -14.01 -13.79
C VAL A 689 -7.10 -14.50 -15.22
N TRP A 690 -7.46 -15.77 -15.35
CA TRP A 690 -7.82 -16.36 -16.63
C TRP A 690 -9.33 -16.53 -16.75
N TYR A 691 -9.85 -16.22 -17.94
CA TYR A 691 -11.21 -16.54 -18.36
C TYR A 691 -11.18 -17.51 -19.54
N ARG A 692 -12.10 -18.47 -19.54
CA ARG A 692 -12.35 -19.38 -20.67
C ARG A 692 -13.82 -19.41 -21.03
N GLY A 693 -14.14 -18.87 -22.20
CA GLY A 693 -15.49 -18.78 -22.75
C GLY A 693 -15.71 -19.84 -23.83
N ARG A 694 -16.80 -20.62 -23.72
CA ARG A 694 -17.18 -21.64 -24.72
C ARG A 694 -18.50 -21.28 -25.39
N PHE A 695 -18.56 -21.35 -26.71
CA PHE A 695 -19.76 -21.11 -27.50
C PHE A 695 -19.76 -21.94 -28.78
N LYS A 696 -20.92 -22.10 -29.43
CA LYS A 696 -21.05 -22.81 -30.70
C LYS A 696 -21.22 -21.80 -31.83
N ALA A 697 -20.26 -21.74 -32.76
CA ALA A 697 -20.30 -20.73 -33.81
C ALA A 697 -21.37 -21.04 -34.87
N THR A 698 -22.14 -20.04 -35.24
CA THR A 698 -23.17 -20.11 -36.31
C THR A 698 -22.58 -19.80 -37.69
N GLY A 699 -21.45 -19.08 -37.72
CA GLY A 699 -20.79 -18.55 -38.91
C GLY A 699 -21.27 -17.15 -39.30
N THR A 700 -22.05 -16.47 -38.45
CA THR A 700 -22.44 -15.06 -38.64
C THR A 700 -21.68 -14.11 -37.71
N GLU A 701 -20.86 -14.64 -36.81
CA GLU A 701 -20.02 -13.86 -35.90
C GLU A 701 -19.03 -12.99 -36.69
N LYS A 702 -18.95 -11.69 -36.36
CA LYS A 702 -18.06 -10.72 -37.02
C LYS A 702 -16.87 -10.31 -36.15
N SER A 703 -17.11 -10.11 -34.87
CA SER A 703 -16.09 -9.70 -33.90
C SER A 703 -16.43 -10.18 -32.49
N LEU A 704 -15.40 -10.25 -31.64
CA LEU A 704 -15.52 -10.41 -30.20
C LEU A 704 -15.26 -9.05 -29.55
N SER A 705 -16.23 -8.51 -28.82
CA SER A 705 -16.03 -7.29 -28.03
C SER A 705 -15.83 -7.68 -26.56
N LEU A 706 -14.75 -7.21 -25.96
CA LEU A 706 -14.45 -7.36 -24.54
C LEU A 706 -14.22 -6.00 -23.89
N THR A 707 -14.65 -5.85 -22.64
CA THR A 707 -14.25 -4.76 -21.76
C THR A 707 -13.63 -5.37 -20.51
N ALA A 708 -12.46 -4.89 -20.12
CA ALA A 708 -11.79 -5.29 -18.90
C ALA A 708 -11.37 -4.07 -18.09
N TYR A 709 -11.57 -4.08 -16.78
CA TYR A 709 -10.93 -3.11 -15.87
C TYR A 709 -9.73 -3.79 -15.22
N ALA A 710 -8.56 -3.49 -15.77
CA ALA A 710 -7.28 -4.02 -15.32
C ALA A 710 -6.54 -2.99 -14.43
N THR A 711 -6.80 -1.71 -14.68
CA THR A 711 -6.45 -0.52 -13.87
C THR A 711 -7.48 0.58 -14.13
N ASN A 712 -7.59 1.55 -13.23
CA ASN A 712 -8.44 2.73 -13.43
C ASN A 712 -7.79 3.71 -14.42
N PRO A 713 -8.42 4.09 -15.55
CA PRO A 713 -7.89 5.10 -16.47
C PRO A 713 -8.11 6.55 -16.02
N ASP A 714 -8.93 6.82 -15.00
CA ASP A 714 -9.54 8.14 -14.76
C ASP A 714 -8.68 9.10 -13.90
N THR A 715 -7.42 8.77 -13.62
CA THR A 715 -6.57 9.55 -12.67
C THR A 715 -5.30 10.15 -13.28
N GLY A 716 -5.11 10.06 -14.60
CA GLY A 716 -3.91 10.56 -15.27
C GLY A 716 -2.63 9.74 -15.01
N SER A 717 -2.72 8.66 -14.23
CA SER A 717 -1.68 7.63 -14.11
C SER A 717 -1.61 6.77 -15.37
N ALA A 718 -0.44 6.20 -15.68
CA ALA A 718 -0.30 5.31 -16.83
C ALA A 718 -1.17 4.05 -16.66
N ALA A 719 -1.95 3.68 -17.67
CA ALA A 719 -2.70 2.43 -17.66
C ALA A 719 -1.74 1.23 -17.70
N VAL A 720 -1.53 0.60 -16.53
CA VAL A 720 -0.59 -0.52 -16.36
C VAL A 720 -1.27 -1.88 -16.20
N GLY A 721 -2.58 -1.95 -16.32
CA GLY A 721 -3.31 -3.20 -16.49
C GLY A 721 -3.51 -3.55 -17.96
N ALA A 722 -3.43 -4.83 -18.30
CA ALA A 722 -3.59 -5.33 -19.66
C ALA A 722 -4.45 -6.60 -19.74
N TYR A 723 -4.91 -6.94 -20.94
CA TYR A 723 -5.48 -8.26 -21.21
C TYR A 723 -5.14 -8.77 -22.62
N SER A 724 -4.81 -10.06 -22.71
CA SER A 724 -4.50 -10.77 -23.96
C SER A 724 -5.58 -11.79 -24.28
N VAL A 725 -5.87 -11.96 -25.56
CA VAL A 725 -6.96 -12.82 -26.05
C VAL A 725 -6.44 -13.87 -27.02
N TRP A 726 -6.92 -15.11 -26.86
CA TRP A 726 -6.75 -16.20 -27.82
C TRP A 726 -8.10 -16.78 -28.20
N ILE A 727 -8.25 -17.17 -29.47
CA ILE A 727 -9.45 -17.81 -30.01
C ILE A 727 -9.01 -19.12 -30.66
N ASN A 728 -9.49 -20.25 -30.11
CA ASN A 728 -9.05 -21.59 -30.48
C ASN A 728 -7.51 -21.73 -30.53
N GLY A 729 -6.80 -21.16 -29.54
CA GLY A 729 -5.33 -21.18 -29.47
C GLY A 729 -4.61 -20.16 -30.35
N THR A 730 -5.32 -19.41 -31.21
CA THR A 730 -4.72 -18.35 -32.02
C THR A 730 -4.76 -17.02 -31.29
N PHE A 731 -3.62 -16.37 -31.12
CA PHE A 731 -3.53 -15.05 -30.49
C PHE A 731 -4.27 -13.99 -31.32
N ALA A 732 -5.26 -13.33 -30.71
CA ALA A 732 -6.08 -12.29 -31.33
C ALA A 732 -5.54 -10.88 -31.06
N GLY A 733 -4.79 -10.69 -29.97
CA GLY A 733 -4.19 -9.41 -29.61
C GLY A 733 -4.22 -9.14 -28.11
N THR A 734 -3.62 -8.01 -27.74
CA THR A 734 -3.64 -7.45 -26.40
C THR A 734 -4.26 -6.06 -26.43
N SER A 735 -4.93 -5.70 -25.35
CA SER A 735 -5.35 -4.33 -25.06
C SER A 735 -4.91 -3.96 -23.67
N GLN A 736 -4.69 -2.67 -23.44
CA GLN A 736 -4.68 -2.13 -22.09
C GLN A 736 -6.11 -2.12 -21.53
N THR A 737 -6.30 -1.64 -20.30
CA THR A 737 -7.61 -1.47 -19.65
C THR A 737 -8.67 -0.82 -20.57
N GLY A 738 -9.95 -1.13 -20.33
CA GLY A 738 -11.08 -0.66 -21.12
C GLY A 738 -11.52 -1.61 -22.24
N ARG A 739 -12.29 -1.08 -23.19
CA ARG A 739 -12.95 -1.83 -24.25
C ARG A 739 -12.06 -2.08 -25.47
N LYS A 740 -12.09 -3.30 -25.99
CA LYS A 740 -11.46 -3.67 -27.28
C LYS A 740 -12.35 -4.63 -28.07
N THR A 741 -12.45 -4.34 -29.37
CA THR A 741 -13.10 -5.23 -30.34
C THR A 741 -12.06 -5.96 -31.17
N PHE A 742 -12.13 -7.29 -31.18
CA PHE A 742 -11.25 -8.20 -31.92
C PHE A 742 -11.99 -8.77 -33.14
N PRO A 743 -11.53 -8.52 -34.37
CA PRO A 743 -12.16 -9.06 -35.56
C PRO A 743 -12.03 -10.59 -35.62
N LEU A 744 -13.12 -11.27 -36.00
CA LEU A 744 -13.13 -12.73 -36.17
C LEU A 744 -12.92 -13.06 -37.65
N ALA A 745 -11.64 -13.25 -38.02
CA ALA A 745 -11.27 -13.54 -39.41
C ALA A 745 -11.85 -14.89 -39.89
N ASP A 746 -12.04 -15.02 -41.21
CA ASP A 746 -12.47 -16.26 -41.85
C ASP A 746 -11.57 -17.44 -41.45
N GLY A 747 -12.18 -18.52 -40.98
CA GLY A 747 -11.49 -19.74 -40.57
C GLY A 747 -10.96 -19.75 -39.12
N LEU A 748 -11.07 -18.65 -38.38
CA LEU A 748 -10.73 -18.61 -36.95
C LEU A 748 -11.71 -19.42 -36.09
N LEU A 749 -12.98 -19.45 -36.51
CA LEU A 749 -14.05 -20.20 -35.86
C LEU A 749 -14.37 -21.53 -36.58
N ARG A 750 -14.68 -22.55 -35.78
CA ARG A 750 -15.20 -23.84 -36.22
C ARG A 750 -16.73 -23.79 -36.26
N LYS A 751 -17.30 -23.57 -37.45
CA LYS A 751 -18.75 -23.45 -37.64
C LYS A 751 -19.49 -24.73 -37.23
N GLY A 752 -20.52 -24.59 -36.41
CA GLY A 752 -21.35 -25.70 -35.90
C GLY A 752 -20.69 -26.52 -34.79
N GLU A 753 -19.46 -26.17 -34.41
CA GLU A 753 -18.68 -26.83 -33.35
C GLU A 753 -18.45 -25.88 -32.18
N GLU A 754 -17.97 -26.43 -31.06
CA GLU A 754 -17.55 -25.64 -29.90
C GLU A 754 -16.27 -24.85 -30.23
N ASN A 755 -16.28 -23.59 -29.86
CA ASN A 755 -15.15 -22.66 -29.97
C ASN A 755 -14.79 -22.18 -28.57
N VAL A 756 -13.49 -21.92 -28.36
CA VAL A 756 -12.95 -21.49 -27.08
C VAL A 756 -12.33 -20.11 -27.23
N ILE A 757 -12.71 -19.20 -26.34
CA ILE A 757 -12.07 -17.92 -26.11
C ILE A 757 -11.30 -18.04 -24.81
N SER A 758 -10.02 -17.71 -24.82
CA SER A 758 -9.18 -17.63 -23.61
C SER A 758 -8.72 -16.20 -23.43
N VAL A 759 -8.89 -15.65 -22.24
CA VAL A 759 -8.50 -14.28 -21.91
C VAL A 759 -7.67 -14.28 -20.65
N LEU A 760 -6.46 -13.74 -20.74
CA LEU A 760 -5.62 -13.43 -19.58
C LEU A 760 -5.83 -11.96 -19.26
N VAL A 761 -6.25 -11.63 -18.03
CA VAL A 761 -6.36 -10.25 -17.55
C VAL A 761 -5.36 -10.04 -16.42
N GLY A 762 -4.45 -9.08 -16.59
CA GLY A 762 -3.49 -8.69 -15.57
C GLY A 762 -3.97 -7.46 -14.81
N THR A 763 -4.58 -7.69 -13.65
CA THR A 763 -5.06 -6.63 -12.75
C THR A 763 -3.94 -6.18 -11.80
N MET A 764 -3.97 -4.92 -11.38
CA MET A 764 -2.87 -4.29 -10.63
C MET A 764 -3.22 -3.89 -9.19
N GLY A 765 -4.34 -4.40 -8.65
CA GLY A 765 -4.88 -4.03 -7.34
C GLY A 765 -6.13 -3.15 -7.42
N HIS A 766 -6.73 -2.81 -6.28
CA HIS A 766 -7.94 -2.01 -6.11
C HIS A 766 -7.62 -0.56 -5.74
N ASN A 767 -8.54 0.33 -6.11
CA ASN A 767 -8.44 1.74 -5.76
C ASN A 767 -8.65 1.93 -4.26
N GLU A 768 -8.06 2.99 -3.71
CA GLU A 768 -8.50 3.60 -2.45
C GLU A 768 -9.93 4.16 -2.49
N ASP A 769 -10.47 4.46 -1.31
CA ASP A 769 -11.81 5.03 -1.05
C ASP A 769 -11.72 6.39 -0.30
N PHE A 770 -10.77 7.24 -0.75
CA PHE A 770 -10.45 8.51 -0.09
C PHE A 770 -11.65 9.46 -0.02
N THR A 771 -12.37 9.59 -1.13
CA THR A 771 -13.56 10.44 -1.21
C THR A 771 -14.69 9.83 -0.39
N TRP A 772 -15.28 10.62 0.51
CA TRP A 772 -16.46 10.19 1.26
C TRP A 772 -17.60 9.78 0.32
N ASN A 773 -18.24 8.65 0.64
CA ASN A 773 -19.43 8.17 -0.08
C ASN A 773 -19.20 7.90 -1.58
N SER A 774 -18.00 7.48 -1.99
CA SER A 774 -17.70 7.15 -3.39
C SER A 774 -17.76 5.66 -3.73
N ASP A 775 -17.41 4.76 -2.80
CA ASP A 775 -17.26 3.32 -3.06
C ASP A 775 -16.25 3.04 -4.22
N ASP A 776 -15.27 3.92 -4.44
CA ASP A 776 -14.27 3.83 -5.52
C ASP A 776 -13.44 2.54 -5.47
N HIS A 777 -13.21 2.03 -4.26
CA HIS A 777 -12.54 0.74 -4.03
C HIS A 777 -13.30 -0.42 -4.69
N LYS A 778 -14.63 -0.33 -4.80
CA LYS A 778 -15.48 -1.36 -5.41
C LYS A 778 -15.38 -1.37 -6.93
N GLN A 779 -14.65 -0.48 -7.59
CA GLN A 779 -14.53 -0.52 -9.05
C GLN A 779 -14.11 -1.93 -9.51
N PRO A 780 -14.89 -2.60 -10.38
CA PRO A 780 -14.71 -4.02 -10.65
C PRO A 780 -13.35 -4.31 -11.28
N ARG A 781 -12.83 -5.51 -11.04
CA ARG A 781 -11.64 -6.03 -11.71
C ARG A 781 -11.96 -7.21 -12.63
N GLY A 782 -11.12 -7.41 -13.63
CA GLY A 782 -11.30 -8.49 -14.61
C GLY A 782 -12.15 -8.07 -15.80
N LEU A 783 -12.88 -9.02 -16.40
CA LEU A 783 -13.81 -8.75 -17.50
C LEU A 783 -15.14 -8.18 -16.98
N THR A 784 -15.70 -7.20 -17.68
CA THR A 784 -17.01 -6.62 -17.34
C THR A 784 -18.06 -6.78 -18.42
N THR A 785 -17.62 -6.85 -19.68
CA THR A 785 -18.47 -7.01 -20.85
C THR A 785 -17.85 -8.04 -21.78
N ALA A 786 -18.64 -8.99 -22.28
CA ALA A 786 -18.20 -9.90 -23.34
C ALA A 786 -19.36 -10.36 -24.23
N TYR A 787 -19.26 -10.12 -25.55
CA TYR A 787 -20.22 -10.66 -26.52
C TYR A 787 -19.69 -10.74 -27.95
N LEU A 788 -20.43 -11.49 -28.78
CA LEU A 788 -20.12 -11.76 -30.18
C LEU A 788 -21.01 -10.90 -31.09
N ALA A 789 -20.40 -10.03 -31.90
CA ALA A 789 -21.13 -9.21 -32.85
C ALA A 789 -21.68 -10.06 -34.01
N GLY A 790 -22.91 -9.78 -34.46
CA GLY A 790 -23.56 -10.48 -35.58
C GLY A 790 -24.07 -11.90 -35.27
N SER A 791 -24.04 -12.35 -34.01
CA SER A 791 -24.51 -13.67 -33.59
C SER A 791 -25.29 -13.60 -32.29
N ASP A 792 -26.27 -14.50 -32.14
CA ASP A 792 -27.05 -14.66 -30.92
C ASP A 792 -26.39 -15.65 -29.96
N ALA A 793 -25.23 -16.21 -30.35
CA ALA A 793 -24.51 -17.22 -29.61
C ALA A 793 -24.18 -16.74 -28.19
N GLN A 794 -24.53 -17.56 -27.20
CA GLN A 794 -24.23 -17.30 -25.80
C GLN A 794 -22.90 -17.92 -25.42
N ILE A 795 -22.08 -17.20 -24.67
CA ILE A 795 -20.79 -17.67 -24.18
C ILE A 795 -20.97 -18.20 -22.75
N THR A 796 -20.56 -19.44 -22.51
CA THR A 796 -20.50 -20.00 -21.15
C THR A 796 -19.08 -19.82 -20.63
N TRP A 797 -18.94 -19.08 -19.53
CA TRP A 797 -17.64 -18.66 -19.00
C TRP A 797 -17.21 -19.48 -17.80
N ARG A 798 -15.90 -19.71 -17.71
CA ARG A 798 -15.18 -20.14 -16.51
C ARG A 798 -14.10 -19.14 -16.18
N ILE A 799 -13.79 -19.00 -14.91
CA ILE A 799 -12.78 -18.10 -14.36
C ILE A 799 -11.85 -18.85 -13.40
N GLN A 800 -10.57 -18.50 -13.44
CA GLN A 800 -9.56 -19.01 -12.54
C GLN A 800 -8.59 -17.90 -12.13
N GLY A 801 -8.66 -17.50 -10.86
CA GLY A 801 -7.64 -16.69 -10.19
C GLY A 801 -6.71 -17.55 -9.34
N ALA A 802 -6.22 -16.96 -8.26
CA ALA A 802 -5.31 -17.61 -7.32
C ALA A 802 -5.88 -18.93 -6.77
N ARG A 803 -5.00 -19.92 -6.59
CA ARG A 803 -5.39 -21.23 -6.06
C ARG A 803 -5.92 -21.08 -4.62
N GLY A 804 -7.19 -21.41 -4.44
CA GLY A 804 -7.88 -21.33 -3.15
C GLY A 804 -8.69 -20.05 -2.94
N GLY A 805 -8.51 -19.01 -3.77
CA GLY A 805 -9.18 -17.72 -3.61
C GLY A 805 -8.99 -17.14 -2.21
N GLU A 806 -10.09 -16.78 -1.56
CA GLU A 806 -10.15 -16.34 -0.15
C GLU A 806 -9.64 -17.37 0.88
N GLN A 807 -9.36 -18.62 0.48
CA GLN A 807 -8.75 -19.66 1.30
C GLN A 807 -7.34 -19.99 0.78
N PRO A 808 -6.34 -19.14 1.05
CA PRO A 808 -5.03 -19.26 0.43
C PRO A 808 -4.34 -20.57 0.81
N VAL A 809 -3.83 -21.26 -0.20
CA VAL A 809 -3.05 -22.50 -0.01
C VAL A 809 -1.68 -22.23 0.63
N ASP A 810 -1.08 -21.07 0.31
CA ASP A 810 0.15 -20.59 0.94
C ASP A 810 -0.18 -19.62 2.08
N THR A 811 -0.39 -20.15 3.28
CA THR A 811 -0.74 -19.33 4.45
C THR A 811 0.44 -18.55 5.01
N VAL A 812 1.69 -18.86 4.62
CA VAL A 812 2.87 -18.14 5.13
C VAL A 812 3.01 -16.80 4.42
N ARG A 813 2.93 -16.80 3.09
CA ARG A 813 2.99 -15.57 2.29
C ARG A 813 1.62 -14.88 2.26
N GLY A 814 0.54 -15.66 2.34
CA GLY A 814 -0.83 -15.17 2.41
C GLY A 814 -1.45 -14.91 1.05
N HIS A 815 -2.68 -14.40 1.06
CA HIS A 815 -3.57 -14.29 -0.09
C HIS A 815 -3.14 -13.22 -1.12
N LEU A 816 -2.34 -12.23 -0.71
CA LEU A 816 -1.83 -11.16 -1.58
C LEU A 816 -0.60 -11.57 -2.43
N ASN A 817 0.00 -12.74 -2.20
CA ASN A 817 1.29 -13.05 -2.83
C ASN A 817 1.17 -13.60 -4.26
N ASN A 818 0.15 -14.42 -4.52
CA ASN A 818 0.00 -15.11 -5.80
C ASN A 818 -1.30 -14.70 -6.47
N GLY A 819 -1.25 -14.49 -7.78
CA GLY A 819 -2.39 -14.47 -8.67
C GLY A 819 -2.72 -15.84 -9.23
N GLY A 820 -3.41 -15.82 -10.37
CA GLY A 820 -3.94 -16.97 -11.07
C GLY A 820 -3.15 -17.40 -12.29
N LEU A 821 -1.86 -17.08 -12.43
CA LEU A 821 -1.04 -17.72 -13.48
C LEU A 821 -0.92 -19.24 -13.23
N TYR A 822 -0.94 -20.06 -14.27
CA TYR A 822 -0.67 -21.50 -14.19
C TYR A 822 0.59 -21.83 -13.38
N GLY A 823 1.69 -21.11 -13.59
CA GLY A 823 2.94 -21.28 -12.87
C GLY A 823 2.83 -20.94 -11.39
N GLU A 824 2.04 -19.92 -11.04
CA GLU A 824 1.72 -19.61 -9.63
C GLU A 824 0.88 -20.72 -9.00
N ARG A 825 -0.22 -21.14 -9.66
CA ARG A 825 -1.12 -22.22 -9.19
C ARG A 825 -0.43 -23.58 -9.09
N SER A 826 0.64 -23.77 -9.87
CA SER A 826 1.50 -24.97 -9.90
C SER A 826 2.75 -24.87 -9.01
N GLY A 827 2.96 -23.73 -8.33
CA GLY A 827 4.07 -23.53 -7.38
C GLY A 827 5.45 -23.37 -8.01
N TRP A 828 5.55 -22.91 -9.26
CA TRP A 828 6.82 -22.69 -9.98
C TRP A 828 7.70 -21.62 -9.32
N THR A 829 7.07 -20.69 -8.62
CA THR A 829 7.71 -19.62 -7.83
C THR A 829 8.48 -20.18 -6.62
N LEU A 830 8.13 -21.38 -6.15
CA LEU A 830 8.56 -21.87 -4.84
C LEU A 830 9.99 -22.43 -4.86
N PRO A 831 10.72 -22.28 -3.73
CA PRO A 831 11.95 -23.02 -3.50
C PRO A 831 11.75 -24.53 -3.67
N GLY A 832 12.69 -25.20 -4.32
CA GLY A 832 12.65 -26.67 -4.46
C GLY A 832 11.74 -27.22 -5.55
N TYR A 833 10.99 -26.39 -6.30
CA TYR A 833 10.27 -26.84 -7.50
C TYR A 833 11.21 -27.58 -8.48
N PRO A 834 10.83 -28.75 -9.00
CA PRO A 834 11.69 -29.61 -9.82
C PRO A 834 11.76 -29.17 -11.29
N ASP A 835 12.36 -28.01 -11.55
CA ASP A 835 12.56 -27.40 -12.89
C ASP A 835 13.60 -28.09 -13.78
N ARG A 836 14.01 -29.34 -13.48
CA ARG A 836 15.03 -30.04 -14.27
C ARG A 836 14.58 -30.35 -15.71
N SER A 837 13.27 -30.47 -15.92
CA SER A 837 12.68 -30.70 -17.24
C SER A 837 12.50 -29.41 -18.05
N TRP A 838 12.80 -28.25 -17.48
CA TRP A 838 12.76 -26.98 -18.20
C TRP A 838 13.99 -26.81 -19.08
N ASP A 839 13.79 -26.08 -20.18
CA ASP A 839 14.85 -25.81 -21.14
C ASP A 839 15.89 -24.86 -20.56
N ASP A 840 17.15 -25.02 -20.94
CA ASP A 840 18.21 -24.08 -20.59
C ASP A 840 18.09 -22.79 -21.42
N THR A 841 18.33 -21.64 -20.80
CA THR A 841 18.36 -20.34 -21.48
C THR A 841 19.40 -19.39 -20.87
N THR A 842 19.57 -18.22 -21.48
CA THR A 842 20.40 -17.11 -20.98
C THR A 842 19.64 -15.80 -21.12
N LEU A 843 19.88 -14.86 -20.21
CA LEU A 843 19.29 -13.53 -20.24
C LEU A 843 20.35 -12.47 -20.62
N PRO A 844 19.99 -11.42 -21.39
CA PRO A 844 18.65 -11.14 -21.93
C PRO A 844 18.24 -12.12 -23.05
N VAL A 845 16.93 -12.24 -23.27
CA VAL A 845 16.32 -13.06 -24.32
C VAL A 845 15.28 -12.26 -25.09
N SER A 846 15.13 -12.55 -26.38
CA SER A 846 14.01 -12.05 -27.18
C SER A 846 13.04 -13.22 -27.39
N ASP A 847 11.85 -13.09 -26.81
CA ASP A 847 10.77 -14.06 -26.94
C ASP A 847 9.50 -13.34 -27.32
N THR A 848 9.18 -13.43 -28.62
CA THR A 848 8.01 -12.78 -29.21
C THR A 848 6.79 -13.67 -29.17
N THR A 849 6.82 -14.81 -28.46
CA THR A 849 5.65 -15.68 -28.31
C THR A 849 4.63 -14.99 -27.41
N PRO A 850 3.40 -14.71 -27.87
CA PRO A 850 2.39 -14.07 -27.03
C PRO A 850 2.02 -14.97 -25.85
N GLY A 851 1.93 -14.38 -24.66
CA GLY A 851 1.64 -15.08 -23.42
C GLY A 851 2.79 -15.02 -22.42
N ILE A 852 2.80 -15.93 -21.45
CA ILE A 852 3.79 -15.94 -20.38
C ILE A 852 4.91 -16.93 -20.67
N ALA A 853 6.14 -16.53 -20.37
CA ALA A 853 7.29 -17.42 -20.22
C ALA A 853 7.89 -17.24 -18.82
N TRP A 854 8.21 -18.35 -18.15
CA TRP A 854 8.87 -18.33 -16.85
C TRP A 854 10.36 -18.49 -16.97
N TYR A 855 11.11 -17.73 -16.20
CA TYR A 855 12.56 -17.80 -16.09
C TYR A 855 12.94 -18.10 -14.66
N ARG A 856 13.71 -19.16 -14.41
CA ARG A 856 14.10 -19.56 -13.07
C ARG A 856 15.60 -19.81 -12.94
N THR A 857 16.18 -19.37 -11.83
CA THR A 857 17.55 -19.72 -11.45
C THR A 857 17.72 -19.79 -9.93
N THR A 858 18.87 -20.28 -9.47
CA THR A 858 19.26 -20.25 -8.06
C THR A 858 20.64 -19.63 -7.88
N PHE A 859 20.85 -18.92 -6.78
CA PHE A 859 22.14 -18.32 -6.44
C PHE A 859 22.41 -18.40 -4.93
N ASN A 860 23.66 -18.20 -4.52
CA ASN A 860 24.03 -18.01 -3.13
C ASN A 860 24.93 -16.76 -3.02
N PRO A 861 24.47 -15.68 -2.36
CA PRO A 861 25.20 -14.43 -2.30
C PRO A 861 26.42 -14.46 -1.37
N LYS A 862 26.48 -15.39 -0.39
CA LYS A 862 27.59 -15.56 0.58
C LYS A 862 27.98 -14.25 1.27
N LEU A 863 27.00 -13.54 1.82
CA LEU A 863 27.19 -12.25 2.46
C LEU A 863 27.95 -12.40 3.79
N PRO A 864 28.85 -11.47 4.15
CA PRO A 864 29.61 -11.56 5.39
C PRO A 864 28.72 -11.46 6.64
N LYS A 865 28.97 -12.30 7.65
CA LYS A 865 28.34 -12.15 8.97
C LYS A 865 28.78 -10.85 9.66
N GLY A 866 27.88 -10.26 10.46
CA GLY A 866 28.15 -9.02 11.21
C GLY A 866 28.10 -7.76 10.34
N GLN A 867 27.50 -7.85 9.16
CA GLN A 867 27.21 -6.74 8.26
C GLN A 867 25.75 -6.80 7.82
N ASP A 868 25.10 -5.64 7.71
CA ASP A 868 23.83 -5.53 6.99
C ASP A 868 24.15 -5.15 5.54
N VAL A 869 23.76 -6.02 4.62
CA VAL A 869 23.99 -5.86 3.19
C VAL A 869 22.64 -5.88 2.52
N SER A 870 22.24 -4.74 1.96
CA SER A 870 21.00 -4.64 1.18
C SER A 870 21.30 -4.99 -0.27
N VAL A 871 20.49 -5.87 -0.85
CA VAL A 871 20.62 -6.36 -2.22
C VAL A 871 19.30 -6.18 -2.95
N GLY A 872 19.34 -5.79 -4.21
CA GLY A 872 18.17 -5.77 -5.09
C GLY A 872 18.34 -6.64 -6.33
N VAL A 873 17.22 -7.03 -6.95
CA VAL A 873 17.19 -7.54 -8.34
C VAL A 873 17.08 -6.34 -9.26
N THR A 874 17.95 -6.24 -10.26
CA THR A 874 17.90 -5.19 -11.29
C THR A 874 17.60 -5.81 -12.64
N ILE A 875 16.63 -5.25 -13.36
CA ILE A 875 16.36 -5.54 -14.77
C ILE A 875 16.87 -4.36 -15.61
N THR A 876 17.84 -4.63 -16.48
CA THR A 876 18.30 -3.66 -17.49
C THR A 876 17.80 -4.13 -18.85
N ASP A 877 17.04 -3.27 -19.53
CA ASP A 877 16.47 -3.60 -20.82
C ASP A 877 16.36 -2.40 -21.76
N ASP A 878 15.99 -2.70 -23.00
CA ASP A 878 15.58 -1.72 -24.00
C ASP A 878 14.13 -1.29 -23.73
N PRO A 879 13.84 0.00 -23.48
CA PRO A 879 12.48 0.48 -23.20
C PRO A 879 11.49 0.26 -24.36
N ASP A 880 11.97 0.01 -25.59
CA ASP A 880 11.10 -0.25 -26.75
C ASP A 880 10.48 -1.67 -26.75
N ARG A 881 10.90 -2.56 -25.82
CA ARG A 881 10.31 -3.90 -25.69
C ARG A 881 9.00 -3.86 -24.92
N ASN A 882 7.96 -4.47 -25.49
CA ASN A 882 6.65 -4.53 -24.85
C ASN A 882 6.46 -5.86 -24.11
N TYR A 883 6.77 -5.83 -22.82
CA TYR A 883 6.47 -6.92 -21.90
C TYR A 883 6.33 -6.43 -20.46
N ARG A 884 5.65 -7.25 -19.65
CA ARG A 884 5.54 -7.09 -18.20
C ARG A 884 6.17 -8.28 -17.50
N ALA A 885 6.58 -8.12 -16.25
CA ALA A 885 7.12 -9.23 -15.48
C ALA A 885 6.76 -9.20 -13.99
N LEU A 886 6.57 -10.38 -13.42
CA LEU A 886 6.41 -10.62 -11.98
C LEU A 886 7.70 -11.25 -11.44
N ILE A 887 8.30 -10.66 -10.40
CA ILE A 887 9.61 -11.07 -9.88
C ILE A 887 9.43 -11.74 -8.52
N TYR A 888 9.69 -13.05 -8.44
CA TYR A 888 9.63 -13.81 -7.19
C TYR A 888 11.03 -14.12 -6.67
N VAL A 889 11.24 -13.90 -5.37
CA VAL A 889 12.44 -14.33 -4.64
C VAL A 889 12.03 -15.29 -3.53
N ASN A 890 12.51 -16.52 -3.59
CA ASN A 890 12.13 -17.60 -2.68
C ASN A 890 10.60 -17.75 -2.54
N GLY A 891 9.84 -17.53 -3.62
CA GLY A 891 8.38 -17.61 -3.66
C GLY A 891 7.63 -16.33 -3.24
N TRP A 892 8.32 -15.31 -2.73
CA TRP A 892 7.73 -14.01 -2.39
C TRP A 892 7.70 -13.11 -3.63
N LEU A 893 6.54 -12.56 -3.99
CA LEU A 893 6.41 -11.59 -5.08
C LEU A 893 7.01 -10.25 -4.63
N MET A 894 8.16 -9.89 -5.19
CA MET A 894 8.95 -8.71 -4.79
C MET A 894 8.95 -7.59 -5.84
N GLY A 895 8.27 -7.77 -6.97
CA GLY A 895 8.33 -6.81 -8.07
C GLY A 895 7.29 -7.05 -9.14
N ASN A 896 6.55 -5.99 -9.47
CA ASN A 896 5.84 -5.82 -10.74
C ASN A 896 6.72 -4.94 -11.64
N TYR A 897 6.97 -5.38 -12.87
CA TYR A 897 7.79 -4.66 -13.85
C TYR A 897 7.01 -4.45 -15.13
N VAL A 898 6.98 -3.21 -15.62
CA VAL A 898 6.34 -2.82 -16.88
C VAL A 898 7.37 -2.06 -17.68
N ASN A 899 7.95 -2.71 -18.67
CA ASN A 899 9.20 -2.24 -19.29
C ASN A 899 9.06 -0.89 -20.00
N ASP A 900 7.96 -0.69 -20.71
CA ASP A 900 7.68 0.50 -21.52
C ASP A 900 7.06 1.65 -20.71
N THR A 901 6.80 1.43 -19.42
CA THR A 901 6.21 2.43 -18.52
C THR A 901 7.17 2.86 -17.40
N GLY A 902 7.80 1.91 -16.70
CA GLY A 902 8.68 2.20 -15.58
C GLY A 902 7.98 2.90 -14.39
N PRO A 903 8.71 3.59 -13.50
CA PRO A 903 10.15 3.87 -13.56
C PRO A 903 11.04 2.82 -12.88
N GLN A 904 10.47 1.82 -12.19
CA GLN A 904 11.26 0.94 -11.34
C GLN A 904 12.02 -0.12 -12.15
N HIS A 905 13.35 -0.10 -12.02
CA HIS A 905 14.24 -1.12 -12.60
C HIS A 905 14.99 -1.95 -11.55
N THR A 906 15.03 -1.48 -10.29
CA THR A 906 15.70 -2.18 -9.18
C THR A 906 14.71 -2.42 -8.06
N PHE A 907 14.63 -3.67 -7.62
CA PHE A 907 13.67 -4.18 -6.64
C PHE A 907 14.44 -4.67 -5.41
N PRO A 908 14.47 -3.91 -4.30
CA PRO A 908 15.14 -4.31 -3.07
C PRO A 908 14.58 -5.63 -2.51
N ILE A 909 15.46 -6.49 -2.00
CA ILE A 909 15.07 -7.74 -1.35
C ILE A 909 15.44 -7.62 0.14
N PRO A 910 14.46 -7.59 1.05
CA PRO A 910 14.76 -7.57 2.48
C PRO A 910 15.59 -8.78 2.91
N ASN A 911 16.60 -8.57 3.75
CA ASN A 911 17.30 -9.67 4.41
C ASN A 911 16.30 -10.49 5.23
N GLY A 912 16.47 -11.82 5.22
CA GLY A 912 15.47 -12.76 5.74
C GLY A 912 14.64 -13.36 4.61
N ILE A 913 14.07 -12.53 3.72
CA ILE A 913 13.55 -13.02 2.43
C ILE A 913 14.72 -13.47 1.56
N LEU A 914 15.75 -12.62 1.46
CA LEU A 914 17.06 -13.01 0.97
C LEU A 914 17.79 -13.81 2.05
N ARG A 915 18.17 -15.04 1.71
CA ARG A 915 19.06 -15.86 2.54
C ARG A 915 20.50 -15.42 2.33
N ALA A 916 21.05 -14.71 3.31
CA ALA A 916 22.37 -14.06 3.22
C ALA A 916 23.53 -15.04 2.97
N ASP A 917 23.46 -16.25 3.55
CA ASP A 917 24.42 -17.34 3.31
C ASP A 917 23.66 -18.65 3.08
N GLY A 918 22.95 -18.71 1.95
CA GLY A 918 22.06 -19.82 1.63
C GLY A 918 21.67 -19.83 0.16
N ARG A 919 21.01 -20.92 -0.25
CA ARG A 919 20.46 -21.03 -1.61
C ARG A 919 19.17 -20.22 -1.71
N ASN A 920 19.17 -19.27 -2.62
CA ASN A 920 18.01 -18.47 -3.03
C ASN A 920 17.52 -18.94 -4.39
N THR A 921 16.22 -18.79 -4.64
CA THR A 921 15.56 -19.03 -5.94
C THR A 921 15.02 -17.70 -6.44
N VAL A 922 15.27 -17.39 -7.72
CA VAL A 922 14.56 -16.31 -8.44
C VAL A 922 13.74 -16.96 -9.52
N ALA A 923 12.46 -16.62 -9.58
CA ALA A 923 11.54 -16.99 -10.65
C ALA A 923 10.89 -15.73 -11.18
N ILE A 924 10.86 -15.56 -12.50
CA ILE A 924 10.29 -14.38 -13.15
C ILE A 924 9.29 -14.84 -14.20
N ALA A 925 8.03 -14.44 -14.06
CA ALA A 925 7.02 -14.60 -15.11
C ALA A 925 7.13 -13.40 -16.04
N SER A 926 7.33 -13.60 -17.33
CA SER A 926 7.45 -12.54 -18.34
C SER A 926 6.30 -12.66 -19.34
N TRP A 927 5.47 -11.63 -19.43
CA TRP A 927 4.33 -11.55 -20.33
C TRP A 927 4.68 -10.76 -21.58
N SER A 928 4.79 -11.43 -22.73
CA SER A 928 4.95 -10.78 -24.03
C SER A 928 3.58 -10.42 -24.61
N GLU A 929 3.36 -9.12 -24.87
CA GLU A 929 2.02 -8.57 -25.18
C GLU A 929 1.71 -8.43 -26.68
N ASP A 930 2.69 -8.34 -27.56
CA ASP A 930 2.48 -7.80 -28.92
C ASP A 930 2.91 -8.71 -30.08
N ALA A 931 3.37 -9.93 -29.78
CA ALA A 931 3.94 -10.88 -30.73
C ALA A 931 5.20 -10.40 -31.50
N LYS A 932 5.82 -9.28 -31.10
CA LYS A 932 6.86 -8.60 -31.88
C LYS A 932 8.13 -8.26 -31.11
N SER A 933 7.99 -7.76 -29.87
CA SER A 933 9.09 -7.09 -29.16
C SER A 933 9.35 -7.64 -27.76
N GLY A 934 8.60 -8.66 -27.33
CA GLY A 934 8.72 -9.26 -25.99
C GLY A 934 10.04 -10.00 -25.70
N GLY A 935 10.21 -10.36 -24.44
CA GLY A 935 11.35 -11.14 -23.92
C GLY A 935 12.13 -10.43 -22.81
N LEU A 936 12.49 -11.21 -21.79
CA LEU A 936 13.07 -10.70 -20.55
C LEU A 936 14.50 -10.14 -20.72
N GLY A 937 14.71 -8.95 -20.16
CA GLY A 937 15.98 -8.23 -20.17
C GLY A 937 17.10 -8.86 -19.35
N LYS A 938 18.19 -8.11 -19.18
CA LYS A 938 19.32 -8.57 -18.37
C LYS A 938 18.95 -8.46 -16.90
N VAL A 939 18.94 -9.60 -16.20
CA VAL A 939 18.65 -9.67 -14.76
C VAL A 939 19.97 -9.81 -13.98
N GLY A 940 20.19 -8.95 -13.00
CA GLY A 940 21.37 -8.94 -12.14
C GLY A 940 21.05 -8.64 -10.68
N LEU A 941 22.07 -8.75 -9.82
CA LEU A 941 21.98 -8.33 -8.42
C LEU A 941 22.76 -7.03 -8.20
N THR A 942 22.17 -6.10 -7.45
CA THR A 942 22.77 -4.79 -7.13
C THR A 942 22.97 -4.66 -5.63
N THR A 943 24.14 -4.18 -5.20
CA THR A 943 24.37 -3.83 -3.79
C THR A 943 23.79 -2.45 -3.53
N LEU A 944 22.82 -2.37 -2.62
CA LEU A 944 22.11 -1.14 -2.25
C LEU A 944 22.62 -0.55 -0.93
N GLY A 945 23.30 -1.35 -0.11
CA GLY A 945 23.86 -0.91 1.16
C GLY A 945 24.87 -1.93 1.70
N ASN A 946 25.87 -1.45 2.46
CA ASN A 946 26.83 -2.30 3.15
C ASN A 946 27.38 -1.58 4.39
N VAL A 947 26.99 -2.05 5.56
CA VAL A 947 27.48 -1.55 6.85
C VAL A 947 27.89 -2.70 7.75
N THR A 948 28.88 -2.50 8.62
CA THR A 948 28.96 -3.38 9.82
C THR A 948 27.70 -3.17 10.63
N SER A 949 27.17 -4.21 11.24
CA SER A 949 25.96 -4.09 12.04
C SER A 949 25.94 -5.09 13.19
N SER A 950 25.20 -4.72 14.24
CA SER A 950 24.84 -5.62 15.34
C SER A 950 23.62 -6.49 15.03
N LEU A 951 22.86 -6.15 13.98
CA LEU A 951 21.64 -6.86 13.62
C LEU A 951 21.90 -8.34 13.34
N GLN A 952 20.99 -9.18 13.82
CA GLN A 952 20.89 -10.59 13.47
C GLN A 952 19.51 -10.78 12.84
N VAL A 953 19.49 -11.29 11.62
CA VAL A 953 18.27 -11.41 10.81
C VAL A 953 18.12 -12.87 10.48
N ALA A 954 17.05 -13.50 10.97
CA ALA A 954 16.74 -14.87 10.61
C ALA A 954 16.16 -14.95 9.18
N ASP A 955 16.34 -16.11 8.55
CA ASP A 955 15.61 -16.43 7.33
C ASP A 955 14.10 -16.41 7.62
N VAL A 956 13.34 -15.68 6.81
CA VAL A 956 11.88 -15.69 6.85
C VAL A 956 11.40 -17.01 6.30
N ALA A 957 10.31 -17.54 6.88
CA ALA A 957 9.72 -18.79 6.42
C ALA A 957 9.38 -18.70 4.93
N ALA A 958 9.94 -19.63 4.15
CA ALA A 958 9.68 -19.71 2.71
C ALA A 958 9.43 -21.19 2.37
N PRO A 959 8.19 -21.69 2.58
CA PRO A 959 7.82 -23.08 2.31
C PRO A 959 8.28 -23.51 0.93
N ALA A 960 8.86 -24.70 0.87
CA ALA A 960 9.27 -25.32 -0.38
C ALA A 960 8.08 -25.91 -1.12
N TYR A 961 8.24 -26.13 -2.42
CA TYR A 961 7.26 -26.81 -3.25
C TYR A 961 6.87 -28.18 -2.68
N ASP A 962 5.56 -28.41 -2.58
CA ASP A 962 4.99 -29.72 -2.24
C ASP A 962 4.07 -30.21 -3.36
N THR A 963 4.41 -31.35 -3.96
CA THR A 963 3.65 -31.89 -5.10
C THR A 963 2.21 -32.24 -4.74
N ALA A 964 1.93 -32.67 -3.51
CA ALA A 964 0.57 -33.03 -3.14
C ALA A 964 -0.34 -31.79 -3.06
N THR A 965 0.18 -30.69 -2.52
CA THR A 965 -0.52 -29.39 -2.45
C THR A 965 -0.72 -28.75 -3.82
N TYR A 966 0.27 -28.81 -4.71
CA TYR A 966 0.29 -28.07 -5.98
C TYR A 966 -0.03 -28.90 -7.23
N ALA A 967 -0.33 -30.20 -7.10
CA ALA A 967 -0.82 -30.99 -8.24
C ALA A 967 -2.20 -30.51 -8.71
N ASP A 968 -2.42 -30.53 -10.03
CA ASP A 968 -3.75 -30.25 -10.59
C ASP A 968 -4.75 -31.33 -10.13
N PRO A 969 -5.97 -30.94 -9.72
CA PRO A 969 -6.99 -31.89 -9.33
C PRO A 969 -7.46 -32.70 -10.55
N ALA A 970 -7.37 -34.02 -10.48
CA ALA A 970 -7.80 -34.88 -11.59
C ALA A 970 -9.32 -34.88 -11.77
N THR A 971 -9.80 -34.35 -12.89
CA THR A 971 -11.22 -34.32 -13.24
C THR A 971 -11.76 -35.75 -13.49
N PRO A 972 -12.79 -36.22 -12.77
CA PRO A 972 -13.30 -37.57 -12.92
C PRO A 972 -14.06 -37.82 -14.24
N ALA A 973 -14.71 -36.79 -14.79
CA ALA A 973 -15.42 -36.78 -16.05
C ALA A 973 -15.67 -35.32 -16.50
N ARG A 974 -15.97 -35.11 -17.78
CA ARG A 974 -16.45 -33.83 -18.33
C ARG A 974 -17.93 -33.95 -18.66
N VAL A 975 -18.73 -32.94 -18.32
CA VAL A 975 -20.13 -32.83 -18.74
C VAL A 975 -20.29 -31.61 -19.64
N THR A 976 -20.83 -31.81 -20.84
CA THR A 976 -21.17 -30.74 -21.78
C THR A 976 -22.68 -30.68 -21.95
N VAL A 977 -23.25 -29.47 -21.97
CA VAL A 977 -24.69 -29.24 -22.14
C VAL A 977 -24.90 -28.48 -23.46
N ASP A 978 -25.61 -29.11 -24.40
CA ASP A 978 -26.01 -28.55 -25.69
C ASP A 978 -27.49 -28.13 -25.60
N ALA A 979 -27.73 -26.84 -25.80
CA ALA A 979 -29.04 -26.19 -25.78
C ALA A 979 -29.04 -25.03 -26.80
N PRO A 980 -30.21 -24.57 -27.26
CA PRO A 980 -30.31 -23.37 -28.08
C PRO A 980 -29.68 -22.16 -27.39
N ASP A 981 -29.10 -21.25 -28.17
CA ASP A 981 -28.53 -19.99 -27.67
C ASP A 981 -29.61 -19.04 -27.12
N THR A 982 -30.76 -19.01 -27.79
CA THR A 982 -31.92 -18.21 -27.40
C THR A 982 -33.13 -19.09 -27.14
N VAL A 983 -33.93 -18.69 -26.16
CA VAL A 983 -35.22 -19.29 -25.85
C VAL A 983 -36.29 -18.23 -25.73
N GLU A 984 -37.53 -18.62 -26.02
CA GLU A 984 -38.72 -17.77 -25.92
C GLU A 984 -39.60 -18.27 -24.77
N PRO A 985 -40.18 -17.35 -23.97
CA PRO A 985 -41.15 -17.70 -22.93
C PRO A 985 -42.30 -18.55 -23.47
N GLY A 986 -42.68 -19.59 -22.72
CA GLY A 986 -43.80 -20.49 -23.07
C GLY A 986 -43.46 -21.61 -24.07
N ASN A 987 -42.27 -21.61 -24.67
CA ASN A 987 -41.85 -22.62 -25.63
C ASN A 987 -41.07 -23.78 -24.97
N SER A 988 -40.88 -24.87 -25.73
CA SER A 988 -40.14 -26.06 -25.30
C SER A 988 -39.00 -26.40 -26.26
N TYR A 989 -37.84 -26.75 -25.69
CA TYR A 989 -36.59 -26.96 -26.41
C TYR A 989 -35.94 -28.29 -26.01
N GLN A 990 -35.16 -28.87 -26.92
CA GLN A 990 -34.37 -30.07 -26.62
C GLN A 990 -33.03 -29.66 -26.02
N VAL A 991 -32.71 -30.23 -24.86
CA VAL A 991 -31.41 -30.06 -24.18
C VAL A 991 -30.74 -31.42 -24.10
N THR A 992 -29.50 -31.51 -24.59
CA THR A 992 -28.70 -32.74 -24.55
C THR A 992 -27.50 -32.54 -23.64
N ALA A 993 -27.30 -33.43 -22.68
CA ALA A 993 -26.05 -33.48 -21.91
C ALA A 993 -25.23 -34.72 -22.27
N THR A 994 -23.92 -34.53 -22.40
CA THR A 994 -22.96 -35.61 -22.62
C THR A 994 -21.97 -35.66 -21.46
N ALA A 995 -21.90 -36.77 -20.74
CA ALA A 995 -20.86 -37.03 -19.76
C ALA A 995 -19.79 -37.95 -20.38
N ALA A 996 -18.54 -37.54 -20.36
CA ALA A 996 -17.40 -38.27 -20.92
C ALA A 996 -16.34 -38.53 -19.86
N VAL A 997 -15.82 -39.76 -19.80
CA VAL A 997 -14.67 -40.10 -18.95
C VAL A 997 -13.39 -39.90 -19.75
N PRO A 998 -12.39 -39.14 -19.25
CA PRO A 998 -11.09 -39.03 -19.88
C PRO A 998 -10.46 -40.40 -20.17
N ASP A 999 -9.60 -40.47 -21.19
CA ASP A 999 -8.93 -41.72 -21.60
C ASP A 999 -8.01 -42.27 -20.50
N ASP A 1000 -7.36 -41.39 -19.74
CA ASP A 1000 -6.55 -41.68 -18.56
C ASP A 1000 -7.38 -41.73 -17.25
N GLY A 1001 -8.70 -41.55 -17.37
CA GLY A 1001 -9.65 -41.55 -16.27
C GLY A 1001 -9.83 -42.92 -15.62
N ARG A 1002 -10.77 -42.99 -14.67
CA ARG A 1002 -11.18 -44.27 -14.04
C ARG A 1002 -12.62 -44.57 -14.38
N THR A 1003 -12.95 -45.87 -14.42
CA THR A 1003 -14.32 -46.32 -14.62
C THR A 1003 -15.29 -45.68 -13.61
N LEU A 1004 -16.34 -45.06 -14.12
CA LEU A 1004 -17.47 -44.57 -13.35
C LEU A 1004 -18.57 -45.63 -13.29
N ARG A 1005 -19.22 -45.76 -12.14
CA ARG A 1005 -20.36 -46.66 -11.92
C ARG A 1005 -21.57 -45.87 -11.46
N ASP A 1006 -22.76 -46.40 -11.70
CA ASP A 1006 -24.03 -45.84 -11.23
C ASP A 1006 -24.24 -44.39 -11.68
N LEU A 1007 -23.78 -44.08 -12.91
CA LEU A 1007 -23.81 -42.74 -13.49
C LEU A 1007 -25.25 -42.29 -13.71
N THR A 1008 -25.64 -41.16 -13.13
CA THR A 1008 -26.94 -40.53 -13.37
C THR A 1008 -26.74 -39.10 -13.81
N LEU A 1009 -27.41 -38.69 -14.88
CA LEU A 1009 -27.46 -37.30 -15.34
C LEU A 1009 -28.76 -36.66 -14.87
N SER A 1010 -28.66 -35.54 -14.16
CA SER A 1010 -29.79 -34.84 -13.56
C SER A 1010 -29.73 -33.36 -13.96
N PRO A 1011 -30.76 -32.80 -14.63
CA PRO A 1011 -30.79 -31.38 -14.93
C PRO A 1011 -31.15 -30.60 -13.65
N LYS A 1012 -30.49 -29.48 -13.44
CA LYS A 1012 -30.87 -28.43 -12.50
C LYS A 1012 -31.16 -27.18 -13.33
N LEU A 1013 -32.44 -26.84 -13.42
CA LEU A 1013 -32.95 -25.76 -14.24
C LEU A 1013 -33.16 -24.48 -13.43
N PRO A 1014 -33.28 -23.32 -14.09
CA PRO A 1014 -33.77 -22.09 -13.47
C PRO A 1014 -35.14 -22.27 -12.83
N ASP A 1015 -35.48 -21.39 -11.89
CA ASP A 1015 -36.78 -21.42 -11.21
C ASP A 1015 -37.93 -21.30 -12.20
N GLY A 1016 -38.97 -22.11 -12.00
CA GLY A 1016 -40.15 -22.19 -12.89
C GLY A 1016 -39.98 -23.09 -14.12
N TRP A 1017 -38.76 -23.31 -14.61
CA TRP A 1017 -38.52 -24.14 -15.79
C TRP A 1017 -38.74 -25.62 -15.47
N THR A 1018 -39.21 -26.39 -16.46
CA THR A 1018 -39.46 -27.84 -16.29
C THR A 1018 -38.71 -28.67 -17.31
N ALA A 1019 -38.26 -29.87 -16.93
CA ALA A 1019 -37.60 -30.83 -17.81
C ALA A 1019 -38.33 -32.17 -17.79
N THR A 1020 -38.67 -32.69 -18.96
CA THR A 1020 -39.15 -34.07 -19.14
C THR A 1020 -38.08 -34.90 -19.86
N PRO A 1021 -37.60 -36.01 -19.29
CA PRO A 1021 -36.63 -36.88 -19.98
C PRO A 1021 -37.16 -37.39 -21.33
N ALA A 1022 -36.38 -37.20 -22.37
CA ALA A 1022 -36.63 -37.70 -23.74
C ALA A 1022 -35.84 -38.99 -24.04
N GLY A 1023 -35.16 -39.56 -23.03
CA GLY A 1023 -34.37 -40.79 -23.15
C GLY A 1023 -33.81 -41.27 -21.80
N PRO A 1024 -32.86 -42.23 -21.81
CA PRO A 1024 -32.21 -42.70 -20.59
C PRO A 1024 -31.42 -41.58 -19.90
N VAL A 1025 -31.60 -41.48 -18.58
CA VAL A 1025 -30.86 -40.54 -17.71
C VAL A 1025 -29.98 -41.26 -16.68
N ARG A 1026 -30.12 -42.59 -16.54
CA ARG A 1026 -29.29 -43.46 -15.69
C ARG A 1026 -28.50 -44.43 -16.55
N PHE A 1027 -27.22 -44.58 -16.24
CA PHE A 1027 -26.24 -45.37 -16.97
C PHE A 1027 -25.46 -46.26 -15.99
N GLY A 1028 -25.21 -47.52 -16.37
CA GLY A 1028 -24.62 -48.49 -15.44
C GLY A 1028 -23.13 -48.30 -15.18
N THR A 1029 -22.28 -48.45 -16.21
CA THR A 1029 -20.82 -48.35 -16.06
C THR A 1029 -20.25 -47.64 -17.28
N LEU A 1030 -19.45 -46.60 -17.04
CA LEU A 1030 -18.77 -45.82 -18.07
C LEU A 1030 -17.26 -46.02 -17.94
N LYS A 1031 -16.62 -46.59 -18.95
CA LYS A 1031 -15.17 -46.84 -18.97
C LYS A 1031 -14.39 -45.59 -19.40
N PRO A 1032 -13.08 -45.51 -19.12
CA PRO A 1032 -12.22 -44.48 -19.71
C PRO A 1032 -12.41 -44.40 -21.23
N GLY A 1033 -12.48 -43.19 -21.78
CA GLY A 1033 -12.74 -42.90 -23.20
C GLY A 1033 -14.19 -43.06 -23.66
N ALA A 1034 -15.10 -43.53 -22.79
CA ALA A 1034 -16.52 -43.66 -23.13
C ALA A 1034 -17.33 -42.42 -22.73
N SER A 1035 -18.44 -42.20 -23.42
CA SER A 1035 -19.42 -41.15 -23.10
C SER A 1035 -20.85 -41.68 -22.98
N ALA A 1036 -21.66 -40.98 -22.18
CA ALA A 1036 -23.09 -41.22 -22.01
C ALA A 1036 -23.87 -39.94 -22.36
N LYS A 1037 -25.00 -40.09 -23.05
CA LYS A 1037 -25.83 -38.97 -23.50
C LYS A 1037 -27.25 -39.08 -22.94
N ALA A 1038 -27.72 -38.01 -22.30
CA ALA A 1038 -29.09 -37.86 -21.85
C ALA A 1038 -29.75 -36.65 -22.54
N GLN A 1039 -31.06 -36.72 -22.74
CA GLN A 1039 -31.84 -35.69 -23.41
C GLN A 1039 -33.09 -35.35 -22.60
N TRP A 1040 -33.46 -34.07 -22.58
CA TRP A 1040 -34.68 -33.57 -21.98
C TRP A 1040 -35.38 -32.60 -22.92
N THR A 1041 -36.70 -32.65 -22.91
CA THR A 1041 -37.52 -31.53 -23.37
C THR A 1041 -37.68 -30.56 -22.20
N VAL A 1042 -37.09 -29.37 -22.35
CA VAL A 1042 -37.10 -28.29 -21.36
C VAL A 1042 -38.13 -27.25 -21.78
N THR A 1043 -39.07 -26.93 -20.90
CA THR A 1043 -40.13 -25.92 -21.14
C THR A 1043 -39.84 -24.67 -20.32
N VAL A 1044 -39.83 -23.53 -21.02
CA VAL A 1044 -39.65 -22.19 -20.44
C VAL A 1044 -41.02 -21.68 -19.95
N PRO A 1045 -41.11 -21.10 -18.74
CA PRO A 1045 -42.34 -20.48 -18.26
C PRO A 1045 -42.83 -19.38 -19.20
N ALA A 1046 -44.15 -19.21 -19.31
CA ALA A 1046 -44.74 -18.16 -20.16
C ALA A 1046 -44.51 -16.74 -19.60
N ASP A 1047 -44.25 -16.65 -18.30
CA ASP A 1047 -43.96 -15.44 -17.53
C ASP A 1047 -42.45 -15.20 -17.32
N GLN A 1048 -41.59 -15.95 -18.03
CA GLN A 1048 -40.14 -15.70 -18.01
C GLN A 1048 -39.85 -14.29 -18.55
N GLU A 1049 -39.13 -13.51 -17.74
CA GLU A 1049 -38.66 -12.18 -18.13
C GLU A 1049 -37.71 -12.26 -19.34
N THR A 1050 -37.96 -11.45 -20.36
CA THR A 1050 -37.16 -11.37 -21.59
C THR A 1050 -36.05 -10.33 -21.46
N GLY A 1051 -34.97 -10.49 -22.22
CA GLY A 1051 -33.76 -9.67 -22.09
C GLY A 1051 -32.82 -10.18 -21.00
N THR A 1052 -33.13 -11.32 -20.39
CA THR A 1052 -32.33 -11.95 -19.32
C THR A 1052 -31.54 -13.15 -19.86
N VAL A 1053 -30.59 -13.65 -19.06
CA VAL A 1053 -29.94 -14.93 -19.31
C VAL A 1053 -30.29 -15.94 -18.23
N ALA A 1054 -30.26 -17.21 -18.59
CA ALA A 1054 -30.54 -18.33 -17.70
C ALA A 1054 -29.43 -19.39 -17.81
N ILE A 1055 -29.16 -20.07 -16.70
CA ILE A 1055 -28.09 -21.08 -16.63
C ILE A 1055 -28.70 -22.46 -16.52
N LEU A 1056 -28.47 -23.28 -17.55
CA LEU A 1056 -28.85 -24.68 -17.58
C LEU A 1056 -27.71 -25.52 -17.03
N ARG A 1057 -27.95 -26.25 -15.95
CA ARG A 1057 -26.96 -27.15 -15.35
C ARG A 1057 -27.37 -28.60 -15.54
N VAL A 1058 -26.41 -29.47 -15.80
CA VAL A 1058 -26.60 -30.91 -15.71
C VAL A 1058 -25.50 -31.51 -14.86
N THR A 1059 -25.89 -32.16 -13.78
CA THR A 1059 -24.99 -32.83 -12.85
C THR A 1059 -24.94 -34.32 -13.17
N ALA A 1060 -23.72 -34.84 -13.28
CA ALA A 1060 -23.40 -36.24 -13.39
C ALA A 1060 -22.99 -36.80 -12.03
N ASP A 1061 -23.87 -37.55 -11.39
CA ASP A 1061 -23.58 -38.28 -10.14
C ASP A 1061 -23.08 -39.68 -10.45
N PHE A 1062 -22.02 -40.14 -9.78
CA PHE A 1062 -21.43 -41.46 -10.01
C PHE A 1062 -20.69 -41.99 -8.78
N THR A 1063 -20.33 -43.27 -8.82
CA THR A 1063 -19.38 -43.90 -7.90
C THR A 1063 -18.04 -44.14 -8.61
N ARG A 1064 -16.95 -43.60 -8.07
CA ARG A 1064 -15.57 -43.78 -8.56
C ARG A 1064 -14.72 -44.39 -7.45
N ALA A 1065 -14.12 -45.56 -7.71
CA ALA A 1065 -13.30 -46.28 -6.73
C ALA A 1065 -13.96 -46.47 -5.35
N GLY A 1066 -15.28 -46.72 -5.33
CA GLY A 1066 -16.05 -46.93 -4.10
C GLY A 1066 -16.45 -45.66 -3.34
N LYS A 1067 -16.16 -44.47 -3.87
CA LYS A 1067 -16.60 -43.19 -3.30
C LYS A 1067 -17.62 -42.51 -4.23
N PRO A 1068 -18.66 -41.85 -3.70
CA PRO A 1068 -19.52 -41.00 -4.51
C PRO A 1068 -18.72 -39.81 -5.06
N GLY A 1069 -19.09 -39.34 -6.24
CA GLY A 1069 -18.56 -38.14 -6.86
C GLY A 1069 -19.59 -37.53 -7.80
N SER A 1070 -19.42 -36.25 -8.08
CA SER A 1070 -20.25 -35.51 -9.03
C SER A 1070 -19.41 -34.57 -9.88
N VAL A 1071 -19.89 -34.30 -11.09
CA VAL A 1071 -19.38 -33.20 -11.94
C VAL A 1071 -20.55 -32.53 -12.62
N THR A 1072 -20.50 -31.21 -12.77
CA THR A 1072 -21.57 -30.43 -13.41
C THR A 1072 -21.07 -29.82 -14.71
N GLY A 1073 -21.91 -29.86 -15.73
CA GLY A 1073 -21.76 -29.08 -16.94
C GLY A 1073 -22.80 -27.97 -16.95
N GLU A 1074 -22.41 -26.79 -17.41
CA GLU A 1074 -23.30 -25.63 -17.51
C GLU A 1074 -23.38 -25.10 -18.94
N ARG A 1075 -24.51 -24.44 -19.22
CA ARG A 1075 -24.77 -23.75 -20.48
C ARG A 1075 -25.59 -22.49 -20.21
N VAL A 1076 -25.05 -21.34 -20.59
CA VAL A 1076 -25.79 -20.07 -20.62
C VAL A 1076 -26.72 -20.06 -21.83
N VAL A 1077 -27.97 -19.66 -21.63
CA VAL A 1077 -28.97 -19.41 -22.68
C VAL A 1077 -29.62 -18.06 -22.45
N ALA A 1078 -30.00 -17.34 -23.50
CA ALA A 1078 -30.65 -16.04 -23.37
C ALA A 1078 -32.17 -16.17 -23.57
N ALA A 1079 -32.95 -15.65 -22.63
CA ALA A 1079 -34.39 -15.49 -22.81
C ALA A 1079 -34.64 -14.18 -23.55
N GLN A 1080 -34.81 -14.22 -24.87
CA GLN A 1080 -34.92 -13.00 -25.68
C GLN A 1080 -36.38 -12.73 -26.09
N PRO A 1081 -36.78 -11.45 -26.20
CA PRO A 1081 -38.06 -11.12 -26.80
C PRO A 1081 -38.01 -11.36 -28.32
N PRO A 1082 -39.17 -11.53 -28.98
CA PRO A 1082 -39.22 -11.57 -30.43
C PRO A 1082 -38.62 -10.27 -31.02
N PRO A 1083 -38.05 -10.32 -32.25
CA PRO A 1083 -37.55 -9.13 -32.92
C PRO A 1083 -38.60 -8.02 -33.00
N LEU A 1084 -38.15 -6.75 -32.94
CA LEU A 1084 -39.04 -5.61 -32.98
C LEU A 1084 -39.87 -5.61 -34.27
N THR A 1085 -41.16 -5.33 -34.13
CA THR A 1085 -42.10 -5.25 -35.25
C THR A 1085 -41.82 -4.04 -36.13
N ALA A 1086 -42.35 -4.03 -37.36
CA ALA A 1086 -42.22 -2.87 -38.24
C ALA A 1086 -42.77 -1.58 -37.60
N GLY A 1087 -42.04 -0.48 -37.68
CA GLY A 1087 -42.45 0.82 -37.13
C GLY A 1087 -41.35 1.54 -36.36
N GLU A 1088 -41.75 2.64 -35.70
CA GLU A 1088 -40.89 3.38 -34.77
C GLU A 1088 -41.11 2.87 -33.33
N HIS A 1089 -40.01 2.72 -32.58
CA HIS A 1089 -40.02 2.28 -31.18
C HIS A 1089 -39.13 3.20 -30.34
N TYR A 1090 -39.64 3.78 -29.26
CA TYR A 1090 -38.79 4.53 -28.32
C TYR A 1090 -37.96 3.57 -27.49
N VAL A 1091 -36.68 3.90 -27.29
CA VAL A 1091 -35.78 3.06 -26.47
C VAL A 1091 -36.28 2.98 -25.03
N SER A 1092 -36.89 4.06 -24.52
CA SER A 1092 -37.50 4.12 -23.20
C SER A 1092 -38.74 3.23 -23.01
N ASP A 1093 -39.31 2.66 -24.07
CA ASP A 1093 -40.41 1.68 -24.00
C ASP A 1093 -39.90 0.23 -24.06
N LEU A 1094 -38.61 0.02 -24.36
CA LEU A 1094 -38.04 -1.31 -24.58
C LEU A 1094 -37.44 -1.90 -23.30
N PRO A 1095 -37.51 -3.24 -23.11
CA PRO A 1095 -36.78 -3.89 -22.03
C PRO A 1095 -35.28 -3.75 -22.25
N PHE A 1096 -34.55 -3.32 -21.22
CA PHE A 1096 -33.09 -3.25 -21.25
C PHE A 1096 -32.53 -4.67 -21.06
N GLN A 1097 -31.56 -5.04 -21.88
CA GLN A 1097 -30.81 -6.29 -21.71
C GLN A 1097 -29.74 -6.15 -20.64
N ALA A 1098 -29.16 -4.96 -20.53
CA ALA A 1098 -28.24 -4.54 -19.50
C ALA A 1098 -28.32 -3.03 -19.38
N GLY A 1099 -28.08 -2.51 -18.18
CA GLY A 1099 -28.10 -1.08 -17.89
C GLY A 1099 -27.16 -0.80 -16.74
N SER A 1100 -26.22 0.12 -16.94
CA SER A 1100 -25.41 0.74 -15.90
C SER A 1100 -25.54 2.24 -15.98
N ASN A 1101 -25.42 2.90 -14.84
CA ASN A 1101 -25.47 4.34 -14.72
C ASN A 1101 -24.52 4.76 -13.61
N GLY A 1102 -23.80 5.86 -13.77
CA GLY A 1102 -22.81 6.28 -12.79
C GLY A 1102 -23.43 6.70 -11.46
N TRP A 1103 -24.67 7.19 -11.51
CA TRP A 1103 -25.44 7.59 -10.33
C TRP A 1103 -26.94 7.48 -10.58
N GLY A 1104 -27.69 6.97 -9.60
CA GLY A 1104 -29.11 6.66 -9.74
C GLY A 1104 -29.39 5.60 -10.82
N PRO A 1105 -30.65 5.15 -10.98
CA PRO A 1105 -31.02 4.31 -12.11
C PRO A 1105 -31.04 5.12 -13.42
N VAL A 1106 -31.01 4.42 -14.57
CA VAL A 1106 -31.32 5.04 -15.85
C VAL A 1106 -32.80 5.40 -15.88
N GLU A 1107 -33.09 6.68 -16.11
CA GLU A 1107 -34.46 7.19 -16.07
C GLU A 1107 -35.13 7.11 -17.44
N ARG A 1108 -36.40 6.70 -17.44
CA ARG A 1108 -37.23 6.58 -18.65
C ARG A 1108 -38.11 7.80 -18.78
N ASP A 1109 -37.95 8.52 -19.90
CA ASP A 1109 -38.71 9.72 -20.24
C ASP A 1109 -38.53 10.90 -19.26
N GLN A 1110 -37.50 10.84 -18.41
CA GLN A 1110 -37.10 11.86 -17.41
C GLN A 1110 -35.57 11.96 -17.37
N SER A 1111 -35.03 13.10 -16.89
CA SER A 1111 -33.62 13.29 -16.55
C SER A 1111 -33.23 12.37 -15.39
N VAL A 1112 -31.94 12.23 -15.09
CA VAL A 1112 -31.49 11.38 -13.98
C VAL A 1112 -31.88 12.01 -12.62
N GLY A 1113 -32.61 11.28 -11.77
CA GLY A 1113 -33.23 11.83 -10.55
C GLY A 1113 -32.56 11.47 -9.22
N GLU A 1114 -31.30 11.00 -9.27
CA GLU A 1114 -30.42 10.75 -8.12
C GLU A 1114 -30.71 9.43 -7.34
N ASN A 1115 -31.95 9.18 -6.89
CA ASN A 1115 -32.19 8.18 -5.82
C ASN A 1115 -33.05 6.97 -6.22
N ALA A 1116 -34.20 7.17 -6.86
CA ALA A 1116 -35.20 6.13 -7.09
C ALA A 1116 -35.88 6.28 -8.45
N GLU A 1117 -36.13 5.16 -9.12
CA GLU A 1117 -36.77 5.16 -10.45
C GLU A 1117 -38.00 6.08 -10.51
N GLY A 1118 -37.98 7.04 -11.43
CA GLY A 1118 -39.06 7.99 -11.68
C GLY A 1118 -39.02 9.29 -10.86
N ASP A 1119 -37.90 9.61 -10.20
CA ASP A 1119 -37.71 10.86 -9.45
C ASP A 1119 -37.05 11.99 -10.26
N GLY A 1120 -36.75 11.73 -11.53
CA GLY A 1120 -36.16 12.68 -12.48
C GLY A 1120 -37.07 13.85 -12.90
N LEU A 1121 -36.43 14.94 -13.35
CA LEU A 1121 -37.11 16.08 -13.98
C LEU A 1121 -37.45 15.77 -15.46
N PRO A 1122 -38.23 16.61 -16.16
CA PRO A 1122 -38.44 16.42 -17.60
C PRO A 1122 -37.14 16.61 -18.41
N LEU A 1123 -36.83 15.68 -19.31
CA LEU A 1123 -35.69 15.74 -20.25
C LEU A 1123 -35.68 17.09 -20.98
N THR A 1124 -34.70 17.95 -20.69
CA THR A 1124 -34.68 19.32 -21.21
C THR A 1124 -33.31 19.69 -21.75
N LEU A 1125 -33.23 19.88 -23.08
CA LEU A 1125 -32.00 20.30 -23.75
C LEU A 1125 -32.18 21.69 -24.35
N HIS A 1126 -31.36 22.66 -23.91
CA HIS A 1126 -31.34 24.04 -24.43
C HIS A 1126 -32.74 24.67 -24.55
N GLY A 1127 -33.56 24.53 -23.51
CA GLY A 1127 -34.92 25.08 -23.41
C GLY A 1127 -35.99 24.28 -24.15
N THR A 1128 -35.64 23.16 -24.79
CA THR A 1128 -36.58 22.24 -25.44
C THR A 1128 -36.84 21.04 -24.54
N VAL A 1129 -38.10 20.87 -24.13
CA VAL A 1129 -38.55 19.72 -23.34
C VAL A 1129 -38.93 18.59 -24.27
N TYR A 1130 -38.43 17.38 -24.00
CA TYR A 1130 -38.72 16.17 -24.75
C TYR A 1130 -39.62 15.25 -23.93
N ALA A 1131 -40.63 14.67 -24.58
CA ALA A 1131 -41.58 13.78 -23.91
C ALA A 1131 -41.10 12.32 -23.79
N LYS A 1132 -40.09 11.95 -24.58
CA LYS A 1132 -39.55 10.59 -24.66
C LYS A 1132 -38.04 10.63 -24.71
N GLY A 1133 -37.38 9.65 -24.12
CA GLY A 1133 -35.91 9.52 -24.12
C GLY A 1133 -35.39 8.85 -22.86
N LEU A 1134 -34.07 8.89 -22.66
CA LEU A 1134 -33.43 8.36 -21.45
C LEU A 1134 -32.60 9.44 -20.76
N GLY A 1135 -32.74 9.55 -19.44
CA GLY A 1135 -31.84 10.32 -18.59
C GLY A 1135 -30.78 9.41 -17.98
N THR A 1136 -29.52 9.79 -18.07
CA THR A 1136 -28.39 9.00 -17.58
C THR A 1136 -27.37 9.86 -16.84
N HIS A 1137 -26.51 9.26 -16.04
CA HIS A 1137 -25.37 9.89 -15.41
C HIS A 1137 -24.09 9.16 -15.81
N ALA A 1138 -23.05 9.91 -16.20
CA ALA A 1138 -21.79 9.27 -16.61
C ALA A 1138 -21.06 8.56 -15.44
N ALA A 1139 -20.33 7.47 -15.68
CA ALA A 1139 -20.35 6.66 -16.90
C ALA A 1139 -21.61 5.77 -16.95
N SER A 1140 -22.31 5.72 -18.08
CA SER A 1140 -23.52 4.90 -18.28
C SER A 1140 -23.42 4.01 -19.52
N SER A 1141 -24.13 2.88 -19.51
CA SER A 1141 -24.33 2.02 -20.68
C SER A 1141 -25.74 1.42 -20.65
N VAL A 1142 -26.51 1.58 -21.72
CA VAL A 1142 -27.85 0.99 -21.88
C VAL A 1142 -27.89 0.11 -23.10
N GLN A 1143 -28.23 -1.16 -22.94
CA GLN A 1143 -28.34 -2.13 -24.02
C GLN A 1143 -29.78 -2.55 -24.28
N VAL A 1144 -30.20 -2.56 -25.54
CA VAL A 1144 -31.53 -3.08 -25.96
C VAL A 1144 -31.43 -4.08 -27.11
N TRP A 1145 -32.35 -5.05 -27.08
CA TRP A 1145 -32.50 -6.06 -28.11
C TRP A 1145 -33.22 -5.51 -29.34
N LEU A 1146 -32.59 -5.60 -30.51
CA LEU A 1146 -33.18 -5.22 -31.80
C LEU A 1146 -33.64 -6.44 -32.60
N GLY A 1147 -32.95 -7.58 -32.44
CA GLY A 1147 -33.24 -8.80 -33.20
C GLY A 1147 -32.93 -8.70 -34.70
N GLY A 1148 -32.20 -7.67 -35.16
CA GLY A 1148 -31.73 -7.56 -36.55
C GLY A 1148 -32.72 -6.94 -37.54
N THR A 1149 -33.88 -6.46 -37.09
CA THR A 1149 -34.93 -5.89 -37.95
C THR A 1149 -34.84 -4.37 -38.11
N CYS A 1150 -34.05 -3.70 -37.26
CA CYS A 1150 -33.95 -2.25 -37.26
C CYS A 1150 -32.96 -1.73 -38.31
N THR A 1151 -33.23 -0.54 -38.85
CA THR A 1151 -32.44 0.10 -39.91
C THR A 1151 -31.80 1.41 -39.46
N SER A 1152 -32.38 2.11 -38.48
CA SER A 1152 -31.76 3.32 -37.93
C SER A 1152 -32.13 3.57 -36.47
N PHE A 1153 -31.28 4.33 -35.78
CA PHE A 1153 -31.50 4.91 -34.46
C PHE A 1153 -31.36 6.43 -34.52
N HIS A 1154 -32.33 7.14 -33.96
CA HIS A 1154 -32.38 8.60 -33.89
C HIS A 1154 -32.42 9.08 -32.44
N ALA A 1155 -31.70 10.15 -32.13
CA ALA A 1155 -31.76 10.82 -30.81
C ALA A 1155 -31.25 12.27 -30.88
N ALA A 1156 -31.67 13.06 -29.89
CA ALA A 1156 -31.16 14.37 -29.54
C ALA A 1156 -30.30 14.25 -28.28
N LEU A 1157 -29.03 14.65 -28.35
CA LEU A 1157 -28.04 14.45 -27.29
C LEU A 1157 -27.64 15.79 -26.66
N GLY A 1158 -27.48 15.82 -25.34
CA GLY A 1158 -26.99 16.99 -24.61
C GLY A 1158 -27.02 16.77 -23.09
N LEU A 1159 -26.31 17.61 -22.34
CA LEU A 1159 -26.49 17.65 -20.88
C LEU A 1159 -27.87 18.19 -20.55
N ASP A 1160 -28.53 17.57 -19.58
CA ASP A 1160 -29.82 18.06 -19.08
C ASP A 1160 -29.64 19.46 -18.50
N GLN A 1161 -30.62 20.32 -18.79
CA GLN A 1161 -30.64 21.70 -18.38
C GLN A 1161 -30.64 21.90 -16.86
N GLU A 1162 -30.98 20.88 -16.06
CA GLU A 1162 -30.88 20.94 -14.60
C GLU A 1162 -29.45 21.19 -14.09
N THR A 1163 -28.45 20.87 -14.91
CA THR A 1163 -27.03 21.15 -14.63
C THR A 1163 -26.65 22.61 -14.93
N TYR A 1164 -27.52 23.39 -15.57
CA TYR A 1164 -27.18 24.73 -16.07
C TYR A 1164 -27.19 25.74 -14.92
N GLY A 1165 -26.08 26.45 -14.75
CA GLY A 1165 -25.91 27.41 -13.65
C GLY A 1165 -25.42 26.80 -12.34
N ARG A 1166 -25.21 25.47 -12.30
CA ARG A 1166 -24.48 24.78 -11.24
C ARG A 1166 -22.97 24.91 -11.48
N SER A 1167 -22.19 25.14 -10.43
CA SER A 1167 -20.74 25.37 -10.48
C SER A 1167 -19.94 24.38 -9.63
N ASP A 1168 -20.60 23.36 -9.11
CA ASP A 1168 -20.08 22.32 -8.23
C ASP A 1168 -19.52 21.09 -8.97
N GLY A 1169 -19.39 21.16 -10.31
CA GLY A 1169 -18.80 20.10 -11.12
C GLY A 1169 -18.57 20.49 -12.59
N PRO A 1170 -17.72 19.74 -13.31
CA PRO A 1170 -17.39 19.98 -14.72
C PRO A 1170 -18.63 19.97 -15.61
N ALA A 1171 -19.55 19.01 -15.43
CA ALA A 1171 -20.65 18.69 -16.35
C ALA A 1171 -20.14 18.62 -17.80
N THR A 1172 -19.35 17.59 -18.09
CA THR A 1172 -18.90 17.31 -19.45
C THR A 1172 -18.99 15.82 -19.74
N VAL A 1173 -19.59 15.47 -20.87
CA VAL A 1173 -19.85 14.07 -21.23
C VAL A 1173 -19.47 13.76 -22.66
N ALA A 1174 -19.24 12.49 -22.98
CA ALA A 1174 -19.12 12.03 -24.36
C ALA A 1174 -20.02 10.83 -24.63
N TYR A 1175 -20.83 10.94 -25.69
CA TYR A 1175 -21.80 9.95 -26.14
C TYR A 1175 -21.19 9.03 -27.19
N THR A 1176 -21.46 7.73 -27.07
CA THR A 1176 -21.14 6.73 -28.09
C THR A 1176 -22.37 5.87 -28.34
N VAL A 1177 -22.71 5.66 -29.63
CA VAL A 1177 -23.71 4.68 -30.03
C VAL A 1177 -22.99 3.49 -30.65
N LEU A 1178 -23.31 2.29 -30.18
CA LEU A 1178 -22.76 1.06 -30.72
C LEU A 1178 -23.84 0.15 -31.29
N ALA A 1179 -23.54 -0.41 -32.46
CA ALA A 1179 -24.31 -1.46 -33.10
C ALA A 1179 -23.53 -2.78 -32.98
N ASP A 1180 -24.08 -3.75 -32.25
CA ASP A 1180 -23.37 -5.00 -31.92
C ASP A 1180 -21.93 -4.74 -31.40
N GLY A 1181 -21.76 -3.68 -30.62
CA GLY A 1181 -20.49 -3.32 -30.00
C GLY A 1181 -19.45 -2.67 -30.88
N ILE A 1182 -19.83 -2.34 -32.10
CA ILE A 1182 -19.03 -1.52 -33.00
C ILE A 1182 -19.52 -0.07 -32.84
N PRO A 1183 -18.65 0.89 -32.45
CA PRO A 1183 -19.02 2.29 -32.46
C PRO A 1183 -19.45 2.71 -33.86
N VAL A 1184 -20.69 3.18 -33.97
CA VAL A 1184 -21.24 3.74 -35.22
C VAL A 1184 -21.40 5.25 -35.13
N TYR A 1185 -21.29 5.82 -33.93
CA TYR A 1185 -21.27 7.26 -33.68
C TYR A 1185 -20.53 7.58 -32.38
N GLU A 1186 -19.76 8.67 -32.41
CA GLU A 1186 -19.08 9.26 -31.26
C GLU A 1186 -19.28 10.78 -31.30
N SER A 1187 -19.70 11.38 -30.19
CA SER A 1187 -20.00 12.82 -30.16
C SER A 1187 -18.77 13.71 -29.96
N GLY A 1188 -17.69 13.16 -29.39
CA GLY A 1188 -16.69 13.94 -28.63
C GLY A 1188 -17.30 14.57 -27.38
N THR A 1189 -16.55 15.42 -26.68
CA THR A 1189 -17.03 16.13 -25.48
C THR A 1189 -18.26 16.99 -25.78
N VAL A 1190 -19.20 16.99 -24.85
CA VAL A 1190 -20.46 17.73 -24.82
C VAL A 1190 -20.53 18.39 -23.44
N ASP A 1191 -20.58 19.72 -23.42
CA ASP A 1191 -20.72 20.54 -22.22
C ASP A 1191 -22.02 21.36 -22.26
N ARG A 1192 -22.24 22.20 -21.25
CA ARG A 1192 -23.45 23.06 -21.12
C ARG A 1192 -23.61 24.04 -22.30
N ASP A 1193 -22.51 24.44 -22.93
CA ASP A 1193 -22.50 25.38 -24.06
C ASP A 1193 -22.65 24.68 -25.42
N THR A 1194 -22.49 23.35 -25.45
CA THR A 1194 -22.63 22.54 -26.64
C THR A 1194 -24.09 22.46 -27.05
N ALA A 1195 -24.42 23.02 -28.22
CA ALA A 1195 -25.77 22.93 -28.77
C ALA A 1195 -26.22 21.47 -28.95
N THR A 1196 -27.51 21.20 -28.72
CA THR A 1196 -28.12 19.86 -28.85
C THR A 1196 -27.73 19.19 -30.17
N LYS A 1197 -27.14 17.99 -30.09
CA LYS A 1197 -26.70 17.22 -31.26
C LYS A 1197 -27.81 16.27 -31.69
N GLN A 1198 -28.26 16.39 -32.94
CA GLN A 1198 -29.22 15.48 -33.55
C GLN A 1198 -28.47 14.38 -34.30
N ILE A 1199 -28.78 13.12 -34.03
CA ILE A 1199 -28.13 11.97 -34.64
C ILE A 1199 -29.14 11.06 -35.34
N ASP A 1200 -28.72 10.45 -36.44
CA ASP A 1200 -29.43 9.38 -37.15
C ASP A 1200 -28.36 8.41 -37.65
N VAL A 1201 -28.32 7.21 -37.07
CA VAL A 1201 -27.24 6.24 -37.24
C VAL A 1201 -27.79 4.92 -37.78
N ASP A 1202 -27.06 4.31 -38.72
CA ASP A 1202 -27.46 3.06 -39.37
C ASP A 1202 -27.39 1.88 -38.39
N MET A 1203 -28.51 1.17 -38.23
CA MET A 1203 -28.66 -0.03 -37.39
C MET A 1203 -28.87 -1.30 -38.22
N THR A 1204 -28.70 -1.25 -39.54
CA THR A 1204 -29.07 -2.35 -40.43
C THR A 1204 -28.39 -3.66 -40.06
N GLY A 1205 -29.20 -4.64 -39.68
CA GLY A 1205 -28.75 -5.98 -39.30
C GLY A 1205 -28.12 -6.07 -37.92
N ALA A 1206 -28.10 -4.97 -37.15
CA ALA A 1206 -27.64 -4.96 -35.77
C ALA A 1206 -28.63 -5.74 -34.89
N ARG A 1207 -28.11 -6.65 -34.06
CA ARG A 1207 -28.92 -7.40 -33.09
C ARG A 1207 -29.12 -6.63 -31.79
N ARG A 1208 -28.18 -5.76 -31.43
CA ARG A 1208 -28.20 -4.94 -30.21
C ARG A 1208 -27.82 -3.50 -30.49
N LEU A 1209 -28.50 -2.59 -29.80
CA LEU A 1209 -28.10 -1.19 -29.64
C LEU A 1209 -27.50 -1.04 -28.24
N GLU A 1210 -26.37 -0.37 -28.15
CA GLU A 1210 -25.76 0.06 -26.88
C GLU A 1210 -25.56 1.58 -26.91
N LEU A 1211 -26.06 2.27 -25.90
CA LEU A 1211 -25.95 3.71 -25.70
C LEU A 1211 -25.02 3.96 -24.53
N VAL A 1212 -23.88 4.60 -24.77
CA VAL A 1212 -22.84 4.81 -23.75
C VAL A 1212 -22.59 6.29 -23.54
N VAL A 1213 -22.51 6.70 -22.27
CA VAL A 1213 -22.05 8.03 -21.87
C VAL A 1213 -20.80 7.86 -21.00
N SER A 1214 -19.74 8.58 -21.35
CA SER A 1214 -18.52 8.69 -20.53
C SER A 1214 -18.40 10.10 -19.95
N ASP A 1215 -17.60 10.26 -18.91
CA ASP A 1215 -17.33 11.51 -18.18
C ASP A 1215 -16.35 12.46 -18.90
N ALA A 1216 -16.07 12.18 -20.18
CA ALA A 1216 -15.09 12.90 -21.00
C ALA A 1216 -13.67 13.06 -20.40
N GLY A 1217 -13.34 12.30 -19.34
CA GLY A 1217 -12.02 12.29 -18.69
C GLY A 1217 -11.78 13.41 -17.69
N ASP A 1218 -12.80 14.11 -17.19
CA ASP A 1218 -12.67 15.12 -16.12
C ASP A 1218 -13.45 14.82 -14.83
N GLY A 1219 -13.90 13.57 -14.68
CA GLY A 1219 -14.70 13.11 -13.55
C GLY A 1219 -16.19 13.35 -13.77
N ASN A 1220 -17.05 12.59 -13.10
CA ASN A 1220 -18.46 12.51 -13.47
C ASN A 1220 -19.39 13.54 -12.81
N ALA A 1221 -18.87 14.55 -12.10
CA ALA A 1221 -19.72 15.45 -11.33
C ALA A 1221 -20.59 16.32 -12.24
N LEU A 1222 -21.92 16.25 -12.04
CA LEU A 1222 -22.97 16.91 -12.82
C LEU A 1222 -23.12 16.41 -14.27
N ASP A 1223 -22.68 15.19 -14.55
CA ASP A 1223 -22.75 14.59 -15.88
C ASP A 1223 -24.13 13.99 -16.19
N HIS A 1224 -25.17 14.79 -16.00
CA HIS A 1224 -26.56 14.41 -16.27
C HIS A 1224 -26.81 14.51 -17.78
N ALA A 1225 -26.79 13.36 -18.44
CA ALA A 1225 -26.79 13.22 -19.89
C ALA A 1225 -28.11 12.67 -20.42
N ASP A 1226 -28.69 13.35 -21.41
CA ASP A 1226 -29.94 12.93 -22.04
C ASP A 1226 -29.73 12.31 -23.42
N TRP A 1227 -30.40 11.18 -23.61
CA TRP A 1227 -30.75 10.62 -24.92
C TRP A 1227 -32.21 10.98 -25.24
N ALA A 1228 -32.47 12.25 -25.53
CA ALA A 1228 -33.80 12.76 -25.81
C ALA A 1228 -34.32 12.30 -27.20
N ASP A 1229 -35.64 12.10 -27.34
CA ASP A 1229 -36.29 11.53 -28.54
C ASP A 1229 -35.64 10.24 -29.08
N ALA A 1230 -35.01 9.45 -28.20
CA ALA A 1230 -34.29 8.23 -28.56
C ALA A 1230 -35.23 7.16 -29.11
N LYS A 1231 -35.19 6.92 -30.43
CA LYS A 1231 -36.08 5.99 -31.13
C LYS A 1231 -35.41 5.20 -32.25
N LEU A 1232 -35.89 3.99 -32.45
CA LEU A 1232 -35.48 3.04 -33.48
C LEU A 1232 -36.51 3.00 -34.60
N THR A 1233 -36.05 2.92 -35.85
CA THR A 1233 -36.89 2.59 -37.01
C THR A 1233 -36.60 1.16 -37.45
N CYS A 1234 -37.64 0.31 -37.50
CA CYS A 1234 -37.49 -1.09 -37.86
C CYS A 1234 -38.36 -1.50 -39.06
N GLY A 1235 -37.75 -2.32 -39.93
CA GLY A 1235 -38.41 -2.89 -41.10
C GLY A 1235 -39.21 -4.13 -40.73
N GLY A 1236 -40.31 -4.39 -41.44
CA GLY A 1236 -40.99 -5.68 -41.34
C GLY A 1236 -40.09 -6.77 -41.89
N GLY A 1237 -39.54 -7.61 -41.01
CA GLY A 1237 -38.68 -8.72 -41.40
C GLY A 1237 -39.38 -9.66 -42.40
N SER A 1238 -38.67 -10.04 -43.45
CA SER A 1238 -39.07 -11.09 -44.40
C SER A 1238 -38.63 -12.46 -43.92
#